data_AF-A0A8I0DR63-F1
#
_entry.id   AF-A0A8I0DR63-F1
#
_cell.length_a   1.000
_cell.length_b   1.000
_cell.length_c   1.000
_cell.angle_alpha   90.00
_cell.angle_beta   90.00
_cell.angle_gamma   90.00
#
_symmetry.space_group_name_H-M   'P 1'
#
loop_
_entity.id
_entity.type
_entity.pdbx_description
1 polymer ?
#
loop_
_entity_poly.entity_id
_entity_poly.type
_entity_poly.pdbx_seq_one_letter_code
_entity_poly.pdbx_strand_id
1 'polypeptide(L)'
;MGNWKYTAFISYRHGGNDEFAAKTLHNMLENYRVPAKLAAKLGRKKVGRIFRDVDELPSSSSLYNNIEEALGQSEFLIVICTPRLQESKWCMREIELFQKLRGSDHIIAVLAEGEPVDSFPYAITHPVINGQEVEVEPLAADVRGETPAKQKHKMRVEQLRIVAAMLHCEFDQLRQREQQRQLQRGIAAGGVSFAVVCAFLAMSVRENQKLQKQVQKTQSAQSYLLAEYSDTAYSADNLKLAAMLAMEGLPEDLGDDRPFEGAAMASLTNALQTYDYQKGYAARSNVKTQTMDAVLVSPYDDYIAYIDFVSSSDYTLHFYDIAAGKVVADFPVNPDYNGYRSCNSKVAFFGDHRCAIAGKEGLQVIDMNTMEVLWEGAYGMTVSASADGSRVSVFNIEENSLTVYTADGTLLSERSWENGEAVFFGMSDDGRYAAVAEVVDEDNNEQNNLYIINTNTGNTVKYLDDVKYENCVFNDSSWCGNKLFFTYGGDELYGFVDMDQNQVHKTTSKIETDICYADSRRGLIYFRDGNQLNCASMETGEVEKTYSAAGNIADAVYTGDGKNTTFAVSDSDGTLEYVDFTKDPYRIGSLAGDGKECSEICIGDTYAVTYTYNDYEFRIYQKNNRSTSQTASMKKRSNEKVAHLIRRERMLAVNCTDNSYMVNLSTMNGAEFDNEVSYMNVINDNLVSCDNLDGTISVYDGETGELLTDLPDGVGGNLETDAAYMVEDGVMKKYSYDKTDKSADEVEPVYTEEVPEDCIMAFISKDGYLVEERNDGGDTSTLVVLDPDRKEVLSVEETGASSSGEADYVLYQPAGETDYVLYNFAEKKEIARMDLGEFSWMECVNGGYAFLCSSDKGAYVVDTSTGEVILTISEANTLYTFDAPEGQPYFTALYLSDNGETRLDVYSREEPSSPIARIKGGLGMNEKGEVLIFDGVDTIYGVPFLSMDETYANGKEFLNGEGLTDEQKAAYHCD
;
A
#
# COMPACT_ATOMS: atom_id res chain seq x y z
N MET A 1 -66.59 -70.48 -1.06
CA MET A 1 -67.18 -69.57 -0.06
C MET A 1 -68.63 -69.35 -0.44
N GLY A 2 -69.55 -69.54 0.51
CA GLY A 2 -70.98 -69.29 0.28
C GLY A 2 -71.19 -67.81 -0.08
N ASN A 3 -72.13 -67.53 -0.98
CA ASN A 3 -72.44 -66.15 -1.37
C ASN A 3 -73.34 -65.51 -0.30
N TRP A 4 -72.73 -65.08 0.82
CA TRP A 4 -73.43 -64.49 1.96
C TRP A 4 -73.71 -62.99 1.73
N LYS A 5 -74.88 -62.52 2.16
CA LYS A 5 -75.24 -61.10 2.06
C LYS A 5 -74.44 -60.25 3.06
N TYR A 6 -74.14 -60.81 4.23
CA TYR A 6 -73.37 -60.18 5.29
C TYR A 6 -72.17 -61.06 5.66
N THR A 7 -71.01 -60.44 5.85
CA THR A 7 -69.80 -61.13 6.33
C THR A 7 -69.91 -61.47 7.81
N ALA A 8 -70.59 -60.63 8.60
CA ALA A 8 -70.91 -60.98 9.98
C ALA A 8 -72.18 -60.29 10.46
N PHE A 9 -72.82 -60.92 11.44
CA PHE A 9 -73.87 -60.37 12.29
C PHE A 9 -73.28 -60.01 13.66
N ILE A 10 -73.55 -58.84 14.20
CA ILE A 10 -73.15 -58.47 15.57
C ILE A 10 -74.36 -58.56 16.50
N SER A 11 -74.33 -59.55 17.41
CA SER A 11 -75.30 -59.69 18.51
C SER A 11 -74.75 -59.04 19.78
N TYR A 12 -75.55 -58.19 20.41
CA TYR A 12 -75.17 -57.44 21.61
C TYR A 12 -76.43 -56.99 22.37
N ARG A 13 -76.29 -56.66 23.66
CA ARG A 13 -77.38 -56.04 24.43
C ARG A 13 -77.38 -54.52 24.24
N HIS A 14 -78.55 -53.92 24.06
CA HIS A 14 -78.66 -52.46 23.92
C HIS A 14 -78.31 -51.68 25.20
N GLY A 15 -77.81 -50.45 25.01
CA GLY A 15 -77.42 -49.54 26.07
C GLY A 15 -76.06 -49.85 26.69
N GLY A 16 -75.37 -48.84 27.22
CA GLY A 16 -74.11 -49.00 27.96
C GLY A 16 -72.92 -49.49 27.13
N ASN A 17 -72.05 -50.29 27.74
CA ASN A 17 -70.77 -50.73 27.20
C ASN A 17 -70.89 -51.64 25.96
N ASP A 18 -71.84 -52.57 25.96
CA ASP A 18 -72.15 -53.50 24.86
C ASP A 18 -72.44 -52.76 23.56
N GLU A 19 -73.28 -51.73 23.60
CA GLU A 19 -73.61 -50.91 22.43
C GLU A 19 -72.42 -50.09 21.95
N PHE A 20 -71.64 -49.52 22.88
CA PHE A 20 -70.41 -48.81 22.52
C PHE A 20 -69.41 -49.74 21.82
N ALA A 21 -69.19 -50.94 22.35
CA ALA A 21 -68.32 -51.94 21.76
C ALA A 21 -68.84 -52.40 20.39
N ALA A 22 -70.13 -52.72 20.26
CA ALA A 22 -70.77 -53.12 19.01
C ALA A 22 -70.66 -52.03 17.92
N LYS A 23 -70.98 -50.78 18.24
CA LYS A 23 -70.90 -49.65 17.30
C LYS A 23 -69.46 -49.33 16.92
N THR A 24 -68.54 -49.42 17.87
CA THR A 24 -67.11 -49.18 17.60
C THR A 24 -66.56 -50.25 16.66
N LEU A 25 -66.84 -51.53 16.94
CA LEU A 25 -66.40 -52.65 16.13
C LEU A 25 -67.04 -52.65 14.73
N HIS A 26 -68.35 -52.37 14.64
CA HIS A 26 -69.07 -52.25 13.36
C HIS A 26 -68.40 -51.23 12.43
N ASN A 27 -68.20 -50.00 12.92
CA ASN A 27 -67.55 -48.94 12.15
C ASN A 27 -66.11 -49.30 11.73
N MET A 28 -65.39 -50.01 12.60
CA MET A 28 -64.03 -50.45 12.35
C MET A 28 -63.97 -51.51 11.24
N LEU A 29 -64.83 -52.53 11.31
CA LEU A 29 -64.87 -53.62 10.33
C LEU A 29 -65.35 -53.15 8.95
N GLU A 30 -66.35 -52.26 8.86
CA GLU A 30 -66.82 -51.72 7.57
C GLU A 30 -65.77 -50.89 6.84
N ASN A 31 -64.93 -50.19 7.60
CA ASN A 31 -63.88 -49.33 7.06
C ASN A 31 -62.52 -50.01 6.92
N TYR A 32 -62.39 -51.26 7.38
CA TYR A 32 -61.14 -51.99 7.32
C TYR A 32 -60.76 -52.32 5.87
N ARG A 33 -59.60 -51.80 5.43
CA ARG A 33 -59.03 -52.05 4.10
C ARG A 33 -58.09 -53.25 4.14
N VAL A 34 -58.44 -54.28 3.39
CA VAL A 34 -57.63 -55.51 3.28
C VAL A 34 -56.27 -55.17 2.65
N PRO A 35 -55.14 -55.64 3.22
CA PRO A 35 -53.82 -55.43 2.64
C PRO A 35 -53.73 -55.86 1.17
N ALA A 36 -53.07 -55.07 0.32
CA ALA A 36 -53.08 -55.25 -1.15
C ALA A 36 -52.73 -56.68 -1.62
N LYS A 37 -51.75 -57.35 -1.00
CA LYS A 37 -51.37 -58.74 -1.33
C LYS A 37 -52.48 -59.74 -0.98
N LEU A 38 -53.15 -59.53 0.16
CA LEU A 38 -54.26 -60.38 0.60
C LEU A 38 -55.55 -60.06 -0.17
N ALA A 39 -55.78 -58.79 -0.52
CA ALA A 39 -56.89 -58.35 -1.34
C ALA A 39 -56.82 -58.91 -2.77
N ALA A 40 -55.61 -59.00 -3.34
CA ALA A 40 -55.39 -59.65 -4.63
C ALA A 40 -55.66 -61.16 -4.59
N LYS A 41 -55.35 -61.83 -3.46
CA LYS A 41 -55.60 -63.27 -3.25
C LYS A 41 -57.09 -63.58 -2.99
N LEU A 42 -57.76 -62.76 -2.19
CA LEU A 42 -59.14 -62.96 -1.74
C LEU A 42 -60.21 -62.35 -2.66
N GLY A 43 -59.81 -61.53 -3.63
CA GLY A 43 -60.74 -60.85 -4.56
C GLY A 43 -61.59 -59.74 -3.94
N ARG A 44 -61.32 -59.34 -2.68
CA ARG A 44 -62.04 -58.27 -1.96
C ARG A 44 -61.09 -57.23 -1.35
N LYS A 45 -61.43 -55.94 -1.50
CA LYS A 45 -60.63 -54.81 -0.98
C LYS A 45 -61.02 -54.39 0.46
N LYS A 46 -62.15 -54.89 0.96
CA LYS A 46 -62.70 -54.63 2.31
C LYS A 46 -63.19 -55.94 2.92
N VAL A 47 -63.43 -55.97 4.23
CA VAL A 47 -63.94 -57.14 4.96
C VAL A 47 -65.31 -57.57 4.42
N GLY A 48 -66.23 -56.62 4.25
CA GLY A 48 -67.56 -56.85 3.66
C GLY A 48 -68.65 -56.11 4.41
N ARG A 49 -69.92 -56.45 4.17
CA ARG A 49 -71.06 -55.83 4.86
C ARG A 49 -71.26 -56.48 6.22
N ILE A 50 -71.32 -55.67 7.28
CA ILE A 50 -71.56 -56.16 8.65
C ILE A 50 -72.97 -55.74 9.07
N PHE A 51 -73.80 -56.71 9.41
CA PHE A 51 -75.12 -56.42 9.97
C PHE A 51 -74.97 -56.17 11.47
N ARG A 52 -75.44 -55.01 11.93
CA ARG A 52 -75.57 -54.70 13.36
C ARG A 52 -77.05 -54.46 13.59
N ASP A 53 -77.61 -55.11 14.60
CA ASP A 53 -78.98 -54.85 14.98
C ASP A 53 -79.11 -53.40 15.49
N VAL A 54 -80.02 -52.65 14.87
CA VAL A 54 -80.36 -51.27 15.21
C VAL A 54 -81.87 -51.23 15.16
N ASP A 55 -82.54 -51.60 16.25
CA ASP A 55 -83.77 -50.95 16.72
C ASP A 55 -84.39 -51.68 17.94
N GLU A 56 -84.92 -50.91 18.88
CA GLU A 56 -85.72 -51.37 20.02
C GLU A 56 -87.11 -51.85 19.55
N LEU A 57 -87.57 -53.05 19.97
CA LEU A 57 -88.97 -53.48 19.78
C LEU A 57 -89.88 -52.78 20.81
N PRO A 58 -91.06 -52.27 20.40
CA PRO A 58 -92.26 -53.12 20.48
C PRO A 58 -93.27 -52.97 19.32
N SER A 59 -93.94 -54.07 18.98
CA SER A 59 -95.18 -54.18 18.18
C SER A 59 -95.05 -54.32 16.64
N SER A 60 -94.45 -55.41 16.15
CA SER A 60 -94.96 -56.15 14.98
C SER A 60 -94.25 -57.50 14.82
N SER A 61 -94.97 -58.54 14.42
CA SER A 61 -94.45 -59.90 14.20
C SER A 61 -93.57 -60.06 12.95
N SER A 62 -93.30 -58.98 12.21
CA SER A 62 -92.55 -59.00 10.94
C SER A 62 -91.06 -58.66 11.08
N LEU A 63 -90.63 -57.98 12.16
CA LEU A 63 -89.21 -57.65 12.41
C LEU A 63 -88.41 -58.87 12.88
N TYR A 64 -89.01 -59.78 13.66
CA TYR A 64 -88.41 -61.05 14.10
C TYR A 64 -87.91 -61.89 12.91
N ASN A 65 -88.72 -61.98 11.85
CA ASN A 65 -88.37 -62.73 10.63
C ASN A 65 -87.18 -62.10 9.88
N ASN A 66 -87.04 -60.76 9.91
CA ASN A 66 -85.92 -60.07 9.27
C ASN A 66 -84.59 -60.31 9.99
N ILE A 67 -84.60 -60.46 11.31
CA ILE A 67 -83.40 -60.76 12.09
C ILE A 67 -82.98 -62.21 11.89
N GLU A 68 -83.91 -63.18 11.94
CA GLU A 68 -83.59 -64.58 11.62
C GLU A 68 -83.09 -64.73 10.17
N GLU A 69 -83.67 -63.99 9.22
CA GLU A 69 -83.20 -63.97 7.83
C GLU A 69 -81.78 -63.36 7.72
N ALA A 70 -81.52 -62.22 8.38
CA ALA A 70 -80.20 -61.59 8.39
C ALA A 70 -79.14 -62.48 9.06
N LEU A 71 -79.51 -63.16 10.15
CA LEU A 71 -78.68 -64.14 10.85
C LEU A 71 -78.38 -65.35 9.94
N GLY A 72 -79.38 -65.84 9.21
CA GLY A 72 -79.22 -66.91 8.21
C GLY A 72 -78.40 -66.51 6.97
N GLN A 73 -78.39 -65.23 6.62
CA GLN A 73 -77.61 -64.66 5.50
C GLN A 73 -76.21 -64.15 5.91
N SER A 74 -75.79 -64.41 7.15
CA SER A 74 -74.48 -64.01 7.69
C SER A 74 -73.50 -65.19 7.75
N GLU A 75 -72.23 -64.93 7.44
CA GLU A 75 -71.16 -65.93 7.49
C GLU A 75 -70.63 -66.17 8.91
N PHE A 76 -70.50 -65.11 9.71
CA PHE A 76 -70.04 -65.15 11.09
C PHE A 76 -71.05 -64.49 12.04
N LEU A 77 -71.07 -64.92 13.29
CA LEU A 77 -71.76 -64.25 14.39
C LEU A 77 -70.71 -63.68 15.35
N ILE A 78 -70.66 -62.37 15.51
CA ILE A 78 -69.87 -61.72 16.54
C ILE A 78 -70.79 -61.47 17.75
N VAL A 79 -70.38 -61.94 18.92
CA VAL A 79 -71.15 -61.78 20.15
C VAL A 79 -70.40 -60.86 21.12
N ILE A 80 -70.97 -59.69 21.41
CA ILE A 80 -70.42 -58.76 22.40
C ILE A 80 -70.78 -59.28 23.80
N CYS A 81 -69.79 -59.85 24.47
CA CYS A 81 -69.92 -60.54 25.74
C CYS A 81 -69.65 -59.59 26.91
N THR A 82 -70.64 -59.47 27.79
CA THR A 82 -70.59 -58.78 29.09
C THR A 82 -71.42 -59.58 30.10
N PRO A 83 -71.30 -59.35 31.42
CA PRO A 83 -72.05 -60.14 32.41
C PRO A 83 -73.56 -60.06 32.20
N ARG A 84 -74.03 -58.92 31.68
CA ARG A 84 -75.43 -58.64 31.42
C ARG A 84 -75.94 -59.20 30.08
N LEU A 85 -75.08 -59.69 29.19
CA LEU A 85 -75.52 -60.30 27.92
C LEU A 85 -76.40 -61.54 28.19
N GLN A 86 -76.04 -62.33 29.20
CA GLN A 86 -76.71 -63.60 29.54
C GLN A 86 -78.18 -63.43 29.94
N GLU A 87 -78.56 -62.24 30.43
CA GLU A 87 -79.95 -61.92 30.79
C GLU A 87 -80.83 -61.67 29.55
N SER A 88 -80.24 -61.48 28.37
CA SER A 88 -80.98 -61.22 27.13
C SER A 88 -81.44 -62.52 26.47
N LYS A 89 -82.72 -62.88 26.68
CA LYS A 89 -83.37 -64.02 25.99
C LYS A 89 -83.24 -63.96 24.47
N TRP A 90 -83.16 -62.75 23.92
CA TRP A 90 -83.02 -62.52 22.48
C TRP A 90 -81.64 -62.92 21.97
N CYS A 91 -80.57 -62.39 22.58
CA CYS A 91 -79.20 -62.71 22.20
C CYS A 91 -78.91 -64.21 22.38
N MET A 92 -79.44 -64.85 23.43
CA MET A 92 -79.30 -66.31 23.61
C MET A 92 -79.94 -67.08 22.46
N ARG A 93 -81.14 -66.67 22.04
CA ARG A 93 -81.84 -67.30 20.91
C ARG A 93 -81.10 -67.11 19.59
N GLU A 94 -80.49 -65.95 19.36
CA GLU A 94 -79.65 -65.69 18.19
C GLU A 94 -78.41 -66.61 18.17
N ILE A 95 -77.74 -66.77 19.31
CA ILE A 95 -76.58 -67.67 19.44
C ILE A 95 -76.99 -69.12 19.16
N GLU A 96 -78.04 -69.62 19.82
CA GLU A 96 -78.53 -70.98 19.63
C GLU A 96 -78.99 -71.24 18.19
N LEU A 97 -79.67 -70.27 17.57
CA LEU A 97 -80.10 -70.37 16.17
C LEU A 97 -78.89 -70.39 15.23
N PHE A 98 -77.90 -69.52 15.44
CA PHE A 98 -76.72 -69.49 14.58
C PHE A 98 -75.88 -70.76 14.71
N GLN A 99 -75.73 -71.31 15.92
CA GLN A 99 -75.07 -72.60 16.13
C GLN A 99 -75.74 -73.72 15.32
N LYS A 100 -77.08 -73.77 15.30
CA LYS A 100 -77.82 -74.74 14.46
C LYS A 100 -77.62 -74.51 12.96
N LEU A 101 -77.46 -73.26 12.52
CA LEU A 101 -77.35 -72.90 11.10
C LEU A 101 -75.93 -73.03 10.53
N ARG A 102 -74.90 -72.77 11.33
CA ARG A 102 -73.51 -72.59 10.87
C ARG A 102 -72.45 -73.29 11.74
N GLY A 103 -72.81 -73.79 12.92
CA GLY A 103 -71.87 -74.34 13.89
C GLY A 103 -71.13 -73.27 14.70
N SER A 104 -70.49 -73.69 15.78
CA SER A 104 -69.84 -72.79 16.75
C SER A 104 -68.52 -72.19 16.24
N ASP A 105 -67.87 -72.79 15.24
CA ASP A 105 -66.61 -72.30 14.64
C ASP A 105 -66.76 -70.94 13.93
N HIS A 106 -68.00 -70.55 13.62
CA HIS A 106 -68.33 -69.27 13.00
C HIS A 106 -68.79 -68.21 14.03
N ILE A 107 -68.66 -68.49 15.32
CA ILE A 107 -69.00 -67.56 16.41
C ILE A 107 -67.72 -66.96 16.99
N ILE A 108 -67.64 -65.63 16.98
CA ILE A 108 -66.51 -64.86 17.52
C ILE A 108 -66.98 -64.14 18.77
N ALA A 109 -66.45 -64.53 19.94
CA ALA A 109 -66.74 -63.86 21.19
C ALA A 109 -65.91 -62.57 21.30
N VAL A 110 -66.50 -61.49 21.80
CA VAL A 110 -65.79 -60.22 22.06
C VAL A 110 -66.06 -59.84 23.51
N LEU A 111 -65.06 -60.02 24.38
CA LEU A 111 -65.18 -59.72 25.79
C LEU A 111 -65.07 -58.20 26.00
N ALA A 112 -66.21 -57.54 26.25
CA ALA A 112 -66.29 -56.10 26.41
C ALA A 112 -66.29 -55.65 27.89
N GLU A 113 -66.71 -56.53 28.81
CA GLU A 113 -66.78 -56.29 30.26
C GLU A 113 -66.76 -57.62 31.03
N GLY A 114 -66.40 -57.59 32.31
CA GLY A 114 -66.41 -58.77 33.19
C GLY A 114 -65.29 -59.77 32.93
N GLU A 115 -65.34 -60.91 33.59
CA GLU A 115 -64.45 -62.05 33.34
C GLU A 115 -65.11 -63.06 32.38
N PRO A 116 -64.33 -63.84 31.61
CA PRO A 116 -64.87 -64.83 30.66
C PRO A 116 -65.96 -65.74 31.26
N VAL A 117 -65.77 -66.18 32.52
CA VAL A 117 -66.71 -67.08 33.22
C VAL A 117 -68.09 -66.45 33.45
N ASP A 118 -68.15 -65.13 33.64
CA ASP A 118 -69.39 -64.40 33.92
C ASP A 118 -70.00 -63.78 32.67
N SER A 119 -69.21 -63.59 31.61
CA SER A 119 -69.61 -62.84 30.42
C SER A 119 -69.89 -63.71 29.19
N PHE A 120 -69.32 -64.91 29.10
CA PHE A 120 -69.56 -65.80 27.97
C PHE A 120 -70.83 -66.62 28.19
N PRO A 121 -71.81 -66.54 27.26
CA PRO A 121 -72.99 -67.38 27.31
C PRO A 121 -72.63 -68.87 27.32
N TYR A 122 -73.36 -69.63 28.13
CA TYR A 122 -73.16 -71.07 28.27
C TYR A 122 -73.18 -71.80 26.91
N ALA A 123 -74.05 -71.39 25.99
CA ALA A 123 -74.09 -71.95 24.64
C ALA A 123 -72.74 -71.82 23.88
N ILE A 124 -71.96 -70.77 24.13
CA ILE A 124 -70.67 -70.53 23.45
C ILE A 124 -69.55 -71.36 24.10
N THR A 125 -69.58 -71.55 25.42
CA THR A 125 -68.57 -72.32 26.16
C THR A 125 -68.86 -73.82 26.19
N HIS A 126 -70.11 -74.23 25.99
CA HIS A 126 -70.57 -75.62 25.97
C HIS A 126 -71.37 -75.93 24.68
N PRO A 127 -70.77 -75.79 23.49
CA PRO A 127 -71.47 -76.08 22.25
C PRO A 127 -71.80 -77.57 22.11
N VAL A 128 -72.92 -77.85 21.45
CA VAL A 128 -73.31 -79.22 21.09
C VAL A 128 -72.61 -79.62 19.79
N ILE A 129 -71.55 -80.41 19.90
CA ILE A 129 -70.77 -80.94 18.78
C ILE A 129 -71.10 -82.43 18.64
N ASN A 130 -71.57 -82.86 17.46
CA ASN A 130 -71.98 -84.24 17.20
C ASN A 130 -73.01 -84.81 18.20
N GLY A 131 -73.89 -83.96 18.73
CA GLY A 131 -74.93 -84.37 19.69
C GLY A 131 -74.45 -84.53 21.14
N GLN A 132 -73.19 -84.23 21.44
CA GLN A 132 -72.65 -84.15 22.80
C GLN A 132 -72.24 -82.73 23.14
N GLU A 133 -72.46 -82.37 24.40
CA GLU A 133 -72.07 -81.09 24.95
C GLU A 133 -70.59 -81.15 25.35
N VAL A 134 -69.77 -80.27 24.78
CA VAL A 134 -68.32 -80.27 24.98
C VAL A 134 -67.91 -78.89 25.51
N GLU A 135 -67.19 -78.86 26.62
CA GLU A 135 -66.59 -77.62 27.14
C GLU A 135 -65.45 -77.17 26.22
N VAL A 136 -65.54 -75.97 25.68
CA VAL A 136 -64.53 -75.35 24.80
C VAL A 136 -64.21 -73.94 25.27
N GLU A 137 -62.96 -73.53 25.06
CA GLU A 137 -62.55 -72.14 25.23
C GLU A 137 -62.78 -71.40 23.89
N PRO A 138 -63.73 -70.46 23.79
CA PRO A 138 -64.04 -69.80 22.52
C PRO A 138 -62.92 -68.86 22.09
N LEU A 139 -62.73 -68.71 20.78
CA LEU A 139 -61.83 -67.69 20.24
C LEU A 139 -62.40 -66.30 20.57
N ALA A 140 -61.83 -65.65 21.58
CA ALA A 140 -62.32 -64.39 22.12
C ALA A 140 -61.36 -63.22 21.86
N ALA A 141 -61.92 -62.07 21.46
CA ALA A 141 -61.23 -60.79 21.40
C ALA A 141 -61.46 -60.02 22.72
N ASP A 142 -60.40 -59.82 23.52
CA ASP A 142 -60.49 -59.08 24.79
C ASP A 142 -60.31 -57.58 24.58
N VAL A 143 -61.43 -56.86 24.61
CA VAL A 143 -61.46 -55.42 24.37
C VAL A 143 -61.70 -54.62 25.64
N ARG A 144 -61.71 -55.23 26.82
CA ARG A 144 -62.00 -54.58 28.11
C ARG A 144 -61.08 -53.39 28.36
N GLY A 145 -61.63 -52.22 28.67
CA GLY A 145 -60.85 -51.04 29.02
C GLY A 145 -61.54 -50.18 30.07
N GLU A 146 -60.76 -49.62 31.00
CA GLU A 146 -61.25 -48.75 32.10
C GLU A 146 -61.97 -47.48 31.61
N THR A 147 -61.72 -47.08 30.36
CA THR A 147 -62.36 -45.94 29.72
C THR A 147 -62.74 -46.27 28.28
N PRO A 148 -63.75 -45.60 27.69
CA PRO A 148 -64.11 -45.76 26.28
C PRO A 148 -62.92 -45.57 25.33
N ALA A 149 -61.97 -44.69 25.67
CA ALA A 149 -60.75 -44.47 24.88
C ALA A 149 -59.79 -45.66 24.93
N LYS A 150 -59.55 -46.24 26.13
CA LYS A 150 -58.71 -47.43 26.28
C LYS A 150 -59.34 -48.66 25.62
N GLN A 151 -60.65 -48.84 25.77
CA GLN A 151 -61.40 -49.91 25.11
C GLN A 151 -61.35 -49.77 23.58
N LYS A 152 -61.54 -48.55 23.04
CA LYS A 152 -61.37 -48.30 21.60
C LYS A 152 -59.95 -48.56 21.11
N HIS A 153 -58.93 -48.28 21.92
CA HIS A 153 -57.54 -48.59 21.59
C HIS A 153 -57.30 -50.10 21.52
N LYS A 154 -57.74 -50.87 22.53
CA LYS A 154 -57.66 -52.34 22.52
C LYS A 154 -58.47 -52.94 21.37
N MET A 155 -59.68 -52.42 21.11
CA MET A 155 -60.50 -52.79 19.95
C MET A 155 -59.74 -52.62 18.62
N ARG A 156 -58.86 -51.61 18.47
CA ARG A 156 -58.03 -51.46 17.25
C ARG A 156 -57.00 -52.56 17.07
N VAL A 157 -56.52 -53.15 18.16
CA VAL A 157 -55.56 -54.25 18.11
C VAL A 157 -56.30 -55.56 17.90
N GLU A 158 -57.36 -55.79 18.67
CA GLU A 158 -58.13 -57.03 18.67
C GLU A 158 -59.06 -57.18 17.45
N GLN A 159 -59.47 -56.09 16.80
CA GLN A 159 -60.16 -56.15 15.50
C GLN A 159 -59.32 -56.94 14.47
N LEU A 160 -57.98 -56.93 14.58
CA LEU A 160 -57.13 -57.67 13.65
C LEU A 160 -57.30 -59.18 13.83
N ARG A 161 -57.58 -59.68 15.04
CA ARG A 161 -57.90 -61.10 15.29
C ARG A 161 -59.27 -61.47 14.71
N ILE A 162 -60.25 -60.57 14.89
CA ILE A 162 -61.61 -60.74 14.34
C ILE A 162 -61.54 -60.77 12.81
N VAL A 163 -60.81 -59.83 12.20
CA VAL A 163 -60.61 -59.77 10.76
C VAL A 163 -59.79 -60.96 10.26
N ALA A 164 -58.76 -61.40 10.97
CA ALA A 164 -57.98 -62.59 10.63
C ALA A 164 -58.87 -63.84 10.54
N ALA A 165 -59.76 -64.03 11.51
CA ALA A 165 -60.75 -65.12 11.49
C ALA A 165 -61.68 -65.02 10.28
N MET A 166 -62.23 -63.83 9.99
CA MET A 166 -63.14 -63.60 8.84
C MET A 166 -62.47 -63.68 7.46
N LEU A 167 -61.17 -63.42 7.39
CA LEU A 167 -60.38 -63.45 6.14
C LEU A 167 -59.64 -64.78 5.95
N HIS A 168 -59.70 -65.71 6.91
CA HIS A 168 -58.93 -66.95 6.96
C HIS A 168 -57.43 -66.71 6.77
N CYS A 169 -56.85 -65.76 7.51
CA CYS A 169 -55.41 -65.49 7.49
C CYS A 169 -54.82 -65.41 8.90
N GLU A 170 -53.50 -65.59 8.99
CA GLU A 170 -52.77 -65.49 10.26
C GLU A 170 -52.75 -64.05 10.79
N PHE A 171 -53.02 -63.86 12.09
CA PHE A 171 -53.03 -62.56 12.76
C PHE A 171 -51.72 -61.77 12.58
N ASP A 172 -50.58 -62.45 12.62
CA ASP A 172 -49.25 -61.84 12.50
C ASP A 172 -49.02 -61.17 11.12
N GLN A 173 -49.67 -61.68 10.06
CA GLN A 173 -49.57 -61.07 8.72
C GLN A 173 -50.25 -59.70 8.65
N LEU A 174 -51.29 -59.48 9.46
CA LEU A 174 -51.97 -58.19 9.56
C LEU A 174 -51.21 -57.22 10.49
N ARG A 175 -50.67 -57.73 11.61
CA ARG A 175 -49.95 -56.94 12.63
C ARG A 175 -48.63 -56.35 12.12
N GLN A 176 -47.78 -57.13 11.44
CA GLN A 176 -46.49 -56.66 10.91
C GLN A 176 -46.64 -55.50 9.92
N ARG A 177 -47.72 -55.47 9.14
CA ARG A 177 -47.93 -54.45 8.11
C ARG A 177 -48.42 -53.11 8.69
N GLU A 178 -49.14 -53.14 9.80
CA GLU A 178 -49.57 -51.92 10.49
C GLU A 178 -48.39 -51.23 11.19
N GLN A 179 -47.45 -52.01 11.75
CA GLN A 179 -46.18 -51.49 12.30
C GLN A 179 -45.28 -50.87 11.23
N GLN A 180 -45.14 -51.52 10.06
CA GLN A 180 -44.37 -50.95 8.93
C GLN A 180 -44.92 -49.60 8.45
N ARG A 181 -46.25 -49.41 8.45
CA ARG A 181 -46.88 -48.12 8.07
C ARG A 181 -46.60 -47.01 9.07
N GLN A 182 -46.47 -47.33 10.36
CA GLN A 182 -46.16 -46.33 11.39
C GLN A 182 -44.70 -45.90 11.32
N LEU A 183 -43.78 -46.85 11.10
CA LEU A 183 -42.35 -46.56 10.96
C LEU A 183 -42.06 -45.71 9.71
N GLN A 184 -42.68 -46.04 8.56
CA GLN A 184 -42.51 -45.27 7.32
C GLN A 184 -43.03 -43.83 7.42
N ARG A 185 -44.06 -43.58 8.25
CA ARG A 185 -44.56 -42.22 8.50
C ARG A 185 -43.66 -41.40 9.43
N GLY A 186 -42.97 -42.06 10.38
CA GLY A 186 -42.01 -41.40 11.28
C GLY A 186 -40.73 -40.95 10.57
N ILE A 187 -40.20 -41.78 9.67
CA ILE A 187 -38.97 -41.46 8.91
C ILE A 187 -39.19 -40.26 7.97
N ALA A 188 -40.36 -40.18 7.31
CA ALA A 188 -40.67 -39.07 6.42
C ALA A 188 -40.78 -37.71 7.15
N ALA A 189 -41.28 -37.70 8.38
CA ALA A 189 -41.38 -36.47 9.18
C ALA A 189 -40.01 -36.00 9.72
N GLY A 190 -39.15 -36.93 10.14
CA GLY A 190 -37.79 -36.60 10.62
C GLY A 190 -36.87 -36.04 9.53
N GLY A 191 -37.01 -36.53 8.29
CA GLY A 191 -36.21 -36.06 7.16
C GLY A 191 -36.43 -34.59 6.80
N VAL A 192 -37.67 -34.08 6.92
CA VAL A 192 -38.00 -32.68 6.62
C VAL A 192 -37.38 -31.74 7.66
N SER A 193 -37.48 -32.06 8.95
CA SER A 193 -36.88 -31.26 10.01
C SER A 193 -35.35 -31.19 9.91
N PHE A 194 -34.70 -32.32 9.59
CA PHE A 194 -33.26 -32.36 9.38
C PHE A 194 -32.83 -31.50 8.18
N ALA A 195 -33.54 -31.58 7.06
CA ALA A 195 -33.27 -30.76 5.88
C ALA A 195 -33.38 -29.25 6.16
N VAL A 196 -34.36 -28.82 6.97
CA VAL A 196 -34.51 -27.41 7.37
C VAL A 196 -33.34 -26.93 8.23
N VAL A 197 -32.88 -27.75 9.19
CA VAL A 197 -31.73 -27.41 10.02
C VAL A 197 -30.45 -27.34 9.19
N CYS A 198 -30.21 -28.29 8.28
CA CYS A 198 -29.07 -28.24 7.37
C CYS A 198 -29.12 -27.02 6.45
N ALA A 199 -30.29 -26.66 5.92
CA ALA A 199 -30.46 -25.46 5.11
C ALA A 199 -30.16 -24.18 5.91
N PHE A 200 -30.62 -24.11 7.16
CA PHE A 200 -30.33 -22.98 8.06
C PHE A 200 -28.83 -22.87 8.37
N LEU A 201 -28.16 -23.98 8.73
CA LEU A 201 -26.71 -24.00 8.99
C LEU A 201 -25.91 -23.60 7.74
N ALA A 202 -26.29 -24.09 6.57
CA ALA A 202 -25.66 -23.71 5.30
C ALA A 202 -25.86 -22.21 4.99
N MET A 203 -27.04 -21.64 5.29
CA MET A 203 -27.29 -20.21 5.18
C MET A 203 -26.44 -19.40 6.16
N SER A 204 -26.36 -19.79 7.44
CA SER A 204 -25.53 -19.09 8.43
C SER A 204 -24.03 -19.13 8.11
N VAL A 205 -23.50 -20.26 7.64
CA VAL A 205 -22.09 -20.32 7.21
C VAL A 205 -21.85 -19.40 6.02
N ARG A 206 -22.77 -19.37 5.05
CA ARG A 206 -22.68 -18.49 3.89
C ARG A 206 -22.81 -17.01 4.27
N GLU A 207 -23.66 -16.67 5.23
CA GLU A 207 -23.77 -15.30 5.76
C GLU A 207 -22.52 -14.89 6.53
N ASN A 208 -21.97 -15.75 7.39
CA ASN A 208 -20.71 -15.47 8.09
C ASN A 208 -19.53 -15.28 7.13
N GLN A 209 -19.41 -16.13 6.10
CA GLN A 209 -18.37 -15.97 5.08
C GLN A 209 -18.53 -14.66 4.29
N LYS A 210 -19.77 -14.25 3.99
CA LYS A 210 -20.03 -12.96 3.36
C LYS A 210 -19.67 -11.80 4.28
N LEU A 211 -20.01 -11.91 5.57
CA LEU A 211 -19.75 -10.88 6.56
C LEU A 211 -18.25 -10.71 6.80
N GLN A 212 -17.48 -11.80 6.90
CA GLN A 212 -16.01 -11.74 6.97
C GLN A 212 -15.40 -11.09 5.74
N LYS A 213 -15.84 -11.49 4.52
CA LYS A 213 -15.40 -10.83 3.29
C LYS A 213 -15.76 -9.35 3.23
N GLN A 214 -16.90 -8.97 3.81
CA GLN A 214 -17.35 -7.59 3.83
C GLN A 214 -16.56 -6.76 4.85
N VAL A 215 -16.28 -7.30 6.04
CA VAL A 215 -15.41 -6.67 7.05
C VAL A 215 -14.01 -6.45 6.48
N GLN A 216 -13.42 -7.48 5.86
CA GLN A 216 -12.11 -7.38 5.24
C GLN A 216 -12.08 -6.30 4.15
N LYS A 217 -13.09 -6.26 3.26
CA LYS A 217 -13.21 -5.19 2.25
C LYS A 217 -13.35 -3.80 2.86
N THR A 218 -14.07 -3.66 3.96
CA THR A 218 -14.23 -2.38 4.64
C THR A 218 -12.91 -1.92 5.26
N GLN A 219 -12.16 -2.83 5.90
CA GLN A 219 -10.84 -2.51 6.46
C GLN A 219 -9.82 -2.15 5.38
N SER A 220 -9.77 -2.92 4.28
CA SER A 220 -8.97 -2.57 3.10
C SER A 220 -9.28 -1.16 2.60
N ALA A 221 -10.57 -0.85 2.41
CA ALA A 221 -10.98 0.48 1.95
C ALA A 221 -10.59 1.60 2.94
N GLN A 222 -10.65 1.33 4.25
CA GLN A 222 -10.15 2.27 5.27
C GLN A 222 -8.63 2.47 5.17
N SER A 223 -7.86 1.41 4.95
CA SER A 223 -6.40 1.52 4.76
C SER A 223 -6.05 2.35 3.52
N TYR A 224 -6.75 2.18 2.39
CA TYR A 224 -6.58 3.05 1.22
C TYR A 224 -6.91 4.52 1.52
N LEU A 225 -7.99 4.78 2.25
CA LEU A 225 -8.37 6.13 2.64
C LEU A 225 -7.32 6.78 3.55
N LEU A 226 -6.77 6.02 4.51
CA LEU A 226 -5.70 6.50 5.39
C LEU A 226 -4.40 6.76 4.64
N ALA A 227 -4.07 5.93 3.64
CA ALA A 227 -2.94 6.18 2.75
C ALA A 227 -3.14 7.48 1.96
N GLU A 228 -4.34 7.75 1.44
CA GLU A 228 -4.65 9.01 0.75
C GLU A 228 -4.55 10.24 1.68
N TYR A 229 -5.04 10.12 2.92
CA TYR A 229 -4.85 11.17 3.92
C TYR A 229 -3.39 11.36 4.31
N SER A 230 -2.61 10.27 4.38
CA SER A 230 -1.17 10.33 4.60
C SER A 230 -0.47 11.06 3.46
N ASP A 231 -0.77 10.71 2.20
CA ASP A 231 -0.19 11.38 1.03
C ASP A 231 -0.58 12.87 0.97
N THR A 232 -1.81 13.20 1.40
CA THR A 232 -2.26 14.60 1.54
C THR A 232 -1.48 15.34 2.63
N ALA A 233 -1.29 14.71 3.80
CA ALA A 233 -0.50 15.27 4.90
C ALA A 233 0.97 15.43 4.51
N TYR A 234 1.54 14.46 3.78
CA TYR A 234 2.88 14.52 3.21
C TYR A 234 3.03 15.68 2.23
N SER A 235 2.06 15.86 1.32
CA SER A 235 2.04 16.98 0.37
C SER A 235 1.89 18.35 1.05
N ALA A 236 1.39 18.38 2.29
CA ALA A 236 1.31 19.57 3.14
C ALA A 236 2.51 19.70 4.11
N ASP A 237 3.60 18.95 3.86
CA ASP A 237 4.82 18.88 4.67
C ASP A 237 4.60 18.51 6.15
N ASN A 238 3.50 17.83 6.47
CA ASN A 238 3.21 17.32 7.81
C ASN A 238 3.61 15.83 7.93
N LEU A 239 4.92 15.59 7.98
CA LEU A 239 5.50 14.24 7.98
C LEU A 239 5.07 13.37 9.16
N LYS A 240 4.99 13.96 10.36
CA LYS A 240 4.52 13.23 11.55
C LYS A 240 3.09 12.73 11.37
N LEU A 241 2.17 13.60 10.97
CA LEU A 241 0.78 13.21 10.72
C LEU A 241 0.68 12.19 9.57
N ALA A 242 1.44 12.37 8.50
CA ALA A 242 1.52 11.42 7.40
C ALA A 242 1.95 10.03 7.90
N ALA A 243 3.05 9.95 8.65
CA ALA A 243 3.54 8.70 9.22
C ALA A 243 2.51 8.07 10.18
N MET A 244 1.84 8.87 11.02
CA MET A 244 0.78 8.36 11.91
C MET A 244 -0.40 7.77 11.14
N LEU A 245 -0.88 8.45 10.09
CA LEU A 245 -1.98 7.98 9.25
C LEU A 245 -1.61 6.72 8.46
N ALA A 246 -0.40 6.67 7.90
CA ALA A 246 0.10 5.50 7.20
C ALA A 246 0.25 4.29 8.14
N MET A 247 0.82 4.50 9.34
CA MET A 247 0.96 3.46 10.37
C MET A 247 -0.40 2.94 10.85
N GLU A 248 -1.40 3.82 11.03
CA GLU A 248 -2.76 3.43 11.38
C GLU A 248 -3.41 2.59 10.27
N GLY A 249 -3.08 2.85 9.00
CA GLY A 249 -3.53 2.06 7.85
C GLY A 249 -2.90 0.67 7.74
N LEU A 250 -1.84 0.38 8.49
CA LEU A 250 -1.12 -0.90 8.51
C LEU A 250 -1.54 -1.77 9.71
N PRO A 251 -1.42 -3.11 9.61
CA PRO A 251 -1.68 -4.00 10.75
C PRO A 251 -0.62 -3.84 11.85
N GLU A 252 -1.00 -3.99 13.13
CA GLU A 252 -0.08 -3.87 14.28
C GLU A 252 0.95 -5.01 14.36
N ASP A 253 0.54 -6.20 13.90
CA ASP A 253 1.34 -7.40 13.63
C ASP A 253 0.83 -8.02 12.32
N LEU A 254 1.69 -8.63 11.49
CA LEU A 254 1.33 -9.34 10.23
C LEU A 254 0.39 -10.57 10.42
N GLY A 255 -0.32 -10.65 11.55
CA GLY A 255 -1.35 -11.64 11.87
C GLY A 255 -2.61 -11.06 12.54
N ASP A 256 -2.82 -9.73 12.50
CA ASP A 256 -3.97 -9.04 13.14
C ASP A 256 -5.19 -8.87 12.20
N ASP A 257 -6.35 -8.46 12.75
CA ASP A 257 -7.65 -8.43 12.06
C ASP A 257 -7.73 -7.52 10.81
N ARG A 258 -6.74 -6.63 10.57
CA ARG A 258 -6.68 -5.71 9.42
C ARG A 258 -5.82 -6.30 8.29
N PRO A 259 -6.30 -6.36 7.04
CA PRO A 259 -5.47 -6.81 5.92
C PRO A 259 -4.32 -5.83 5.67
N PHE A 260 -3.16 -6.37 5.31
CA PHE A 260 -2.05 -5.57 4.81
C PHE A 260 -2.45 -4.91 3.47
N GLU A 261 -2.12 -3.63 3.31
CA GLU A 261 -2.34 -2.90 2.07
C GLU A 261 -1.06 -2.17 1.69
N GLY A 262 -0.47 -2.52 0.54
CA GLY A 262 0.78 -1.95 0.07
C GLY A 262 0.75 -0.43 -0.04
N ALA A 263 -0.40 0.15 -0.43
CA ALA A 263 -0.56 1.60 -0.51
C ALA A 263 -0.25 2.32 0.82
N ALA A 264 -0.64 1.76 1.97
CA ALA A 264 -0.31 2.35 3.27
C ALA A 264 1.20 2.25 3.57
N MET A 265 1.85 1.16 3.16
CA MET A 265 3.31 1.01 3.26
C MET A 265 4.05 2.00 2.35
N ALA A 266 3.54 2.23 1.14
CA ALA A 266 4.11 3.22 0.23
C ALA A 266 3.99 4.64 0.80
N SER A 267 2.83 4.99 1.36
CA SER A 267 2.64 6.27 2.05
C SER A 267 3.53 6.42 3.28
N LEU A 268 3.78 5.34 4.04
CA LEU A 268 4.73 5.36 5.15
C LEU A 268 6.15 5.62 4.64
N THR A 269 6.56 4.94 3.57
CA THR A 269 7.88 5.13 2.94
C THR A 269 8.11 6.59 2.55
N ASN A 270 7.08 7.25 1.99
CA ASN A 270 7.09 8.66 1.64
C ASN A 270 7.14 9.56 2.89
N ALA A 271 6.32 9.29 3.90
CA ALA A 271 6.29 10.06 5.14
C ALA A 271 7.64 10.03 5.88
N LEU A 272 8.36 8.90 5.81
CA LEU A 272 9.71 8.74 6.34
C LEU A 272 10.80 9.33 5.43
N GLN A 273 10.45 9.77 4.22
CA GLN A 273 11.36 10.30 3.21
C GLN A 273 12.54 9.37 2.88
N THR A 274 12.32 8.07 3.02
CA THR A 274 13.34 7.01 2.89
C THR A 274 14.11 7.12 1.57
N TYR A 275 13.39 7.47 0.49
CA TYR A 275 13.92 7.53 -0.86
C TYR A 275 13.78 8.91 -1.53
N ASP A 276 13.56 9.98 -0.76
CA ASP A 276 13.57 11.34 -1.33
C ASP A 276 15.02 11.81 -1.50
N TYR A 277 15.60 11.62 -2.69
CA TYR A 277 16.97 12.03 -3.05
C TYR A 277 17.01 13.35 -3.85
N GLN A 278 15.85 13.96 -4.14
CA GLN A 278 15.77 15.19 -4.96
C GLN A 278 15.98 16.48 -4.15
N LYS A 279 16.14 16.38 -2.82
CA LYS A 279 16.22 17.53 -1.93
C LYS A 279 17.50 17.49 -1.11
N GLY A 280 18.34 18.51 -1.23
CA GLY A 280 19.53 18.69 -0.40
C GLY A 280 19.20 18.70 1.09
N TYR A 281 18.12 19.37 1.48
CA TYR A 281 17.55 19.35 2.82
C TYR A 281 16.04 19.06 2.75
N ALA A 282 15.53 18.28 3.70
CA ALA A 282 14.11 17.94 3.82
C ALA A 282 13.52 18.52 5.11
N ALA A 283 12.26 18.96 5.08
CA ALA A 283 11.59 19.49 6.27
C ALA A 283 11.51 18.41 7.35
N ARG A 284 11.91 18.72 8.59
CA ARG A 284 11.91 17.77 9.71
C ARG A 284 10.83 18.10 10.73
N SER A 285 10.79 19.35 11.18
CA SER A 285 9.88 19.77 12.24
C SER A 285 9.75 21.28 12.30
N ASN A 286 8.59 21.74 12.77
CA ASN A 286 8.33 23.14 13.03
C ASN A 286 8.18 23.38 14.53
N VAL A 287 8.84 24.42 15.04
CA VAL A 287 8.78 24.79 16.45
C VAL A 287 8.07 26.12 16.58
N LYS A 288 6.88 26.10 17.20
CA LYS A 288 6.13 27.31 17.53
C LYS A 288 6.57 27.88 18.87
N THR A 289 6.73 29.19 18.89
CA THR A 289 7.13 30.00 20.05
C THR A 289 6.04 31.03 20.33
N GLN A 290 6.07 31.67 21.51
CA GLN A 290 5.10 32.73 21.82
C GLN A 290 5.48 34.02 21.10
N THR A 291 6.78 34.32 21.09
CA THR A 291 7.40 35.37 20.29
C THR A 291 8.82 34.97 19.90
N MET A 292 9.36 35.50 18.82
CA MET A 292 10.73 35.20 18.38
C MET A 292 11.31 36.36 17.60
N ASP A 293 12.63 36.52 17.65
CA ASP A 293 13.33 37.65 17.00
C ASP A 293 14.52 37.23 16.13
N ALA A 294 15.24 36.17 16.50
CA ALA A 294 16.37 35.65 15.71
C ALA A 294 16.68 34.20 16.09
N VAL A 295 17.34 33.47 15.20
CA VAL A 295 17.68 32.04 15.36
C VAL A 295 19.12 31.79 14.91
N LEU A 296 19.82 30.85 15.56
CA LEU A 296 21.13 30.33 15.12
C LEU A 296 21.21 28.83 15.29
N VAL A 297 21.95 28.17 14.40
CA VAL A 297 22.27 26.74 14.47
C VAL A 297 23.71 26.60 14.94
N SER A 298 23.96 25.72 15.92
CA SER A 298 25.31 25.43 16.38
C SER A 298 26.12 24.75 15.27
N PRO A 299 27.45 24.96 15.16
CA PRO A 299 28.29 24.40 14.10
C PRO A 299 28.23 22.87 13.94
N TYR A 300 27.95 22.14 15.03
CA TYR A 300 27.83 20.69 15.06
C TYR A 300 26.39 20.19 15.09
N ASP A 301 25.42 21.06 14.79
CA ASP A 301 24.01 20.67 14.63
C ASP A 301 23.33 20.07 15.87
N ASP A 302 23.95 20.22 17.05
CA ASP A 302 23.39 19.69 18.29
C ASP A 302 22.26 20.60 18.81
N TYR A 303 22.42 21.92 18.64
CA TYR A 303 21.55 22.92 19.26
C TYR A 303 21.13 24.04 18.32
N ILE A 304 19.92 24.55 18.56
CA ILE A 304 19.42 25.82 18.02
C ILE A 304 19.35 26.82 19.17
N ALA A 305 19.97 27.98 19.00
CA ALA A 305 19.84 29.10 19.91
C ALA A 305 18.81 30.09 19.35
N TYR A 306 17.79 30.47 20.12
CA TYR A 306 16.80 31.46 19.70
C TYR A 306 16.37 32.34 20.87
N ILE A 307 15.92 33.57 20.58
CA ILE A 307 15.49 34.53 21.60
C ILE A 307 13.97 34.64 21.62
N ASP A 308 13.36 34.45 22.79
CA ASP A 308 11.94 34.75 23.08
C ASP A 308 11.85 36.03 23.93
N PHE A 309 10.89 36.92 23.63
CA PHE A 309 10.58 38.08 24.46
C PHE A 309 9.29 37.87 25.26
N VAL A 310 9.45 37.65 26.56
CA VAL A 310 8.29 37.48 27.47
C VAL A 310 7.61 38.83 27.73
N SER A 311 8.37 39.93 27.67
CA SER A 311 7.89 41.32 27.76
C SER A 311 8.90 42.30 27.17
N SER A 312 8.56 43.59 27.05
CA SER A 312 9.45 44.64 26.49
C SER A 312 10.77 44.86 27.23
N SER A 313 11.02 44.17 28.35
CA SER A 313 12.22 44.30 29.19
C SER A 313 12.84 42.96 29.61
N ASP A 314 12.24 41.82 29.21
CA ASP A 314 12.72 40.48 29.56
C ASP A 314 12.83 39.60 28.32
N TYR A 315 14.08 39.41 27.89
CA TYR A 315 14.49 38.57 26.77
C TYR A 315 15.22 37.34 27.34
N THR A 316 14.86 36.17 26.82
CA THR A 316 15.50 34.91 27.20
C THR A 316 16.03 34.23 25.95
N LEU A 317 17.30 33.86 26.00
CA LEU A 317 17.92 33.01 25.02
C LEU A 317 17.67 31.55 25.39
N HIS A 318 17.06 30.80 24.49
CA HIS A 318 16.77 29.38 24.63
C HIS A 318 17.74 28.55 23.81
N PHE A 319 18.24 27.45 24.39
CA PHE A 319 18.94 26.39 23.68
C PHE A 319 17.99 25.20 23.48
N TYR A 320 17.65 24.94 22.23
CA TYR A 320 16.82 23.83 21.78
C TYR A 320 17.69 22.70 21.26
N ASP A 321 17.59 21.53 21.88
CA ASP A 321 18.26 20.30 21.43
C ASP A 321 17.48 19.71 20.25
N ILE A 322 18.13 19.66 19.09
CA ILE A 322 17.49 19.27 17.83
C ILE A 322 17.10 17.79 17.86
N ALA A 323 17.93 16.93 18.44
CA ALA A 323 17.68 15.50 18.51
C ALA A 323 16.59 15.15 19.54
N ALA A 324 16.61 15.80 20.71
CA ALA A 324 15.63 15.57 21.77
C ALA A 324 14.30 16.29 21.53
N GLY A 325 14.26 17.27 20.61
CA GLY A 325 13.05 17.99 20.24
C GLY A 325 12.50 18.89 21.35
N LYS A 326 13.38 19.48 22.19
CA LYS A 326 12.96 20.29 23.34
C LYS A 326 14.03 21.31 23.75
N VAL A 327 13.60 22.36 24.46
CA VAL A 327 14.49 23.31 25.14
C VAL A 327 15.21 22.61 26.30
N VAL A 328 16.52 22.81 26.40
CA VAL A 328 17.39 22.20 27.41
C VAL A 328 18.06 23.21 28.34
N ALA A 329 18.20 24.48 27.93
CA ALA A 329 18.77 25.54 28.77
C ALA A 329 18.24 26.93 28.36
N ASP A 330 18.24 27.84 29.34
CA ASP A 330 17.76 29.21 29.22
C ASP A 330 18.77 30.20 29.82
N PHE A 331 19.03 31.32 29.14
CA PHE A 331 19.93 32.38 29.59
C PHE A 331 19.27 33.76 29.46
N PRO A 332 19.14 34.54 30.55
CA PRO A 332 18.60 35.91 30.47
C PRO A 332 19.55 36.84 29.71
N VAL A 333 19.04 37.56 28.71
CA VAL A 333 19.80 38.51 27.89
C VAL A 333 19.21 39.92 27.94
N ASN A 334 20.02 40.92 27.61
CA ASN A 334 19.55 42.31 27.52
C ASN A 334 18.84 42.59 26.19
N PRO A 335 17.82 43.46 26.17
CA PRO A 335 17.24 43.96 24.93
C PRO A 335 18.28 44.71 24.10
N ASP A 336 18.17 44.65 22.78
CA ASP A 336 19.04 45.42 21.90
C ASP A 336 18.76 46.93 21.96
N TYR A 337 19.85 47.72 21.94
CA TYR A 337 19.80 49.17 21.79
C TYR A 337 19.51 49.47 20.31
N ASN A 338 18.50 50.30 20.01
CA ASN A 338 18.05 50.70 18.66
C ASN A 338 17.16 49.73 17.86
N GLY A 339 16.71 48.61 18.43
CA GLY A 339 15.66 47.79 17.81
C GLY A 339 16.09 46.89 16.64
N TYR A 340 17.38 46.84 16.30
CA TYR A 340 17.97 45.76 15.52
C TYR A 340 18.10 44.53 16.42
N ARG A 341 17.45 43.43 16.03
CA ARG A 341 17.29 42.22 16.85
C ARG A 341 17.99 41.06 16.14
N SER A 342 19.21 40.70 16.56
CA SER A 342 19.94 39.57 15.95
C SER A 342 20.60 38.68 17.00
N CYS A 343 20.38 37.36 16.91
CA CYS A 343 21.01 36.36 17.78
C CYS A 343 22.55 36.39 17.65
N ASN A 344 23.08 36.75 16.48
CA ASN A 344 24.53 36.89 16.25
C ASN A 344 25.17 37.95 17.15
N SER A 345 24.40 38.90 17.67
CA SER A 345 24.90 39.85 18.65
C SER A 345 24.96 39.25 20.07
N LYS A 346 24.12 38.26 20.39
CA LYS A 346 24.02 37.71 21.76
C LYS A 346 24.77 36.42 21.96
N VAL A 347 24.99 35.67 20.88
CA VAL A 347 25.53 34.31 20.92
C VAL A 347 26.62 34.18 19.87
N ALA A 348 27.75 33.60 20.27
CA ALA A 348 28.79 33.17 19.35
C ALA A 348 29.25 31.75 19.72
N PHE A 349 29.11 30.81 18.79
CA PHE A 349 29.63 29.45 18.93
C PHE A 349 31.11 29.43 18.59
N PHE A 350 31.93 28.76 19.39
CA PHE A 350 33.37 28.71 19.15
C PHE A 350 34.06 27.51 19.81
N GLY A 351 35.14 27.06 19.19
CA GLY A 351 35.81 25.82 19.58
C GLY A 351 34.88 24.60 19.43
N ASP A 352 35.33 23.44 19.92
CA ASP A 352 34.60 22.19 19.68
C ASP A 352 33.26 22.12 20.42
N HIS A 353 33.13 22.73 21.61
CA HIS A 353 31.91 22.62 22.42
C HIS A 353 31.70 23.85 23.34
N ARG A 354 31.98 25.07 22.87
CA ARG A 354 31.75 26.29 23.67
C ARG A 354 30.82 27.26 22.97
N CYS A 355 30.13 28.02 23.79
CA CYS A 355 29.28 29.11 23.35
C CYS A 355 29.49 30.31 24.27
N ALA A 356 29.64 31.48 23.67
CA ALA A 356 29.73 32.75 24.36
C ALA A 356 28.39 33.46 24.30
N ILE A 357 27.93 33.98 25.43
CA ILE A 357 26.62 34.60 25.60
C ILE A 357 26.83 36.01 26.19
N ALA A 358 26.29 37.03 25.54
CA ALA A 358 26.15 38.37 26.10
C ALA A 358 24.89 38.45 26.97
N GLY A 359 25.00 37.94 28.21
CA GLY A 359 23.89 37.88 29.16
C GLY A 359 23.65 39.18 29.92
N LYS A 360 22.56 39.23 30.70
CA LYS A 360 22.26 40.38 31.59
C LYS A 360 23.39 40.69 32.59
N GLU A 361 24.12 39.66 33.00
CA GLU A 361 25.24 39.76 33.96
C GLU A 361 26.60 39.97 33.26
N GLY A 362 26.62 40.07 31.93
CA GLY A 362 27.83 40.19 31.10
C GLY A 362 28.16 38.93 30.30
N LEU A 363 29.40 38.85 29.81
CA LEU A 363 29.87 37.72 29.02
C LEU A 363 29.87 36.44 29.86
N GLN A 364 29.18 35.40 29.38
CA GLN A 364 29.22 34.06 29.93
C GLN A 364 29.69 33.09 28.85
N VAL A 365 30.71 32.30 29.13
CA VAL A 365 31.12 31.20 28.25
C VAL A 365 30.67 29.89 28.86
N ILE A 366 29.90 29.11 28.10
CA ILE A 366 29.33 27.85 28.54
C ILE A 366 29.96 26.66 27.81
N ASP A 367 29.87 25.49 28.43
CA ASP A 367 30.11 24.20 27.80
C ASP A 367 28.81 23.69 27.18
N MET A 368 28.83 23.42 25.88
CA MET A 368 27.62 23.04 25.12
C MET A 368 27.11 21.64 25.45
N ASN A 369 27.95 20.74 25.98
CA ASN A 369 27.53 19.39 26.33
C ASN A 369 26.74 19.35 27.65
N THR A 370 27.11 20.23 28.58
CA THR A 370 26.56 20.28 29.94
C THR A 370 25.62 21.47 30.16
N MET A 371 25.67 22.48 29.29
CA MET A 371 25.03 23.79 29.43
C MET A 371 25.45 24.55 30.70
N GLU A 372 26.60 24.20 31.29
CA GLU A 372 27.14 24.88 32.47
C GLU A 372 28.08 26.03 32.10
N VAL A 373 28.05 27.11 32.89
CA VAL A 373 28.97 28.25 32.73
C VAL A 373 30.38 27.82 33.12
N LEU A 374 31.31 27.93 32.17
CA LEU A 374 32.74 27.67 32.37
C LEU A 374 33.42 28.86 33.04
N TRP A 375 33.16 30.07 32.56
CA TRP A 375 33.70 31.31 33.10
C TRP A 375 32.88 32.53 32.67
N GLU A 376 33.06 33.63 33.39
CA GLU A 376 32.37 34.91 33.18
C GLU A 376 33.38 36.04 32.91
N GLY A 377 32.97 37.03 32.12
CA GLY A 377 33.80 38.14 31.67
C GLY A 377 33.14 39.50 31.89
N ALA A 378 33.66 40.50 31.16
CA ALA A 378 33.16 41.87 31.23
C ALA A 378 31.69 41.97 30.78
N TYR A 379 31.01 43.01 31.26
CA TYR A 379 29.69 43.37 30.78
C TYR A 379 29.75 43.82 29.32
N GLY A 380 28.74 43.45 28.55
CA GLY A 380 28.52 43.99 27.23
C GLY A 380 27.31 43.36 26.56
N MET A 381 26.93 43.92 25.42
CA MET A 381 25.68 43.62 24.73
C MET A 381 25.89 42.87 23.43
N THR A 382 27.09 42.93 22.86
CA THR A 382 27.44 42.25 21.61
C THR A 382 28.61 41.31 21.85
N VAL A 383 28.53 40.07 21.36
CA VAL A 383 29.61 39.08 21.44
C VAL A 383 30.09 38.72 20.03
N SER A 384 31.36 38.34 19.89
CA SER A 384 31.90 37.74 18.67
C SER A 384 33.05 36.81 19.04
N ALA A 385 33.20 35.70 18.34
CA ALA A 385 34.26 34.74 18.56
C ALA A 385 35.01 34.43 17.27
N SER A 386 36.28 34.05 17.38
CA SER A 386 37.07 33.68 16.21
C SER A 386 36.68 32.27 15.72
N ALA A 387 36.60 32.10 14.40
CA ALA A 387 36.27 30.81 13.77
C ALA A 387 37.27 29.70 14.14
N ASP A 388 38.54 30.05 14.38
CA ASP A 388 39.56 29.10 14.89
C ASP A 388 39.35 28.68 16.35
N GLY A 389 38.33 29.23 17.02
CA GLY A 389 37.96 28.93 18.39
C GLY A 389 38.93 29.46 19.45
N SER A 390 39.92 30.26 19.07
CA SER A 390 40.99 30.69 19.99
C SER A 390 40.61 31.86 20.89
N ARG A 391 39.62 32.68 20.51
CA ARG A 391 39.28 33.94 21.18
C ARG A 391 37.79 34.24 21.16
N VAL A 392 37.39 35.06 22.13
CA VAL A 392 36.05 35.62 22.26
C VAL A 392 36.15 37.07 22.67
N SER A 393 35.22 37.90 22.20
CA SER A 393 35.13 39.31 22.54
C SER A 393 33.72 39.69 22.96
N VAL A 394 33.64 40.71 23.80
CA VAL A 394 32.38 41.34 24.19
C VAL A 394 32.51 42.85 24.05
N PHE A 395 31.50 43.47 23.44
CA PHE A 395 31.42 44.90 23.23
C PHE A 395 30.33 45.50 24.11
N ASN A 396 30.71 46.49 24.90
CA ASN A 396 29.81 47.31 25.69
C ASN A 396 29.45 48.57 24.90
N ILE A 397 28.23 48.60 24.39
CA ILE A 397 27.69 49.73 23.62
C ILE A 397 27.54 50.97 24.52
N GLU A 398 27.19 50.80 25.79
CA GLU A 398 26.99 51.93 26.71
C GLU A 398 28.31 52.65 27.05
N GLU A 399 29.41 51.90 27.10
CA GLU A 399 30.75 52.42 27.41
C GLU A 399 31.63 52.59 26.16
N ASN A 400 31.09 52.31 24.97
CA ASN A 400 31.84 52.26 23.72
C ASN A 400 33.17 51.49 23.88
N SER A 401 33.12 50.27 24.43
CA SER A 401 34.34 49.53 24.79
C SER A 401 34.32 48.08 24.33
N LEU A 402 35.42 47.63 23.74
CA LEU A 402 35.65 46.26 23.31
C LEU A 402 36.63 45.57 24.26
N THR A 403 36.21 44.41 24.80
CA THR A 403 37.05 43.55 25.62
C THR A 403 37.25 42.21 24.94
N VAL A 404 38.49 41.73 24.89
CA VAL A 404 38.85 40.47 24.20
C VAL A 404 39.55 39.51 25.15
N TYR A 405 39.15 38.25 25.10
CA TYR A 405 39.65 37.14 25.90
C TYR A 405 40.17 36.02 24.99
N THR A 406 41.07 35.20 25.51
CA THR A 406 41.31 33.84 25.00
C THR A 406 40.12 32.95 25.28
N ALA A 407 40.04 31.81 24.59
CA ALA A 407 38.97 30.84 24.78
C ALA A 407 38.82 30.35 26.23
N ASP A 408 39.90 30.28 27.01
CA ASP A 408 39.93 29.86 28.41
C ASP A 408 39.66 30.99 29.42
N GLY A 409 39.30 32.19 28.95
CA GLY A 409 38.92 33.32 29.81
C GLY A 409 40.07 34.21 30.25
N THR A 410 41.27 34.07 29.66
CA THR A 410 42.38 35.00 29.93
C THR A 410 42.15 36.31 29.18
N LEU A 411 42.06 37.42 29.92
CA LEU A 411 41.95 38.76 29.32
C LEU A 411 43.19 39.09 28.46
N LEU A 412 42.95 39.49 27.21
CA LEU A 412 43.99 39.89 26.26
C LEU A 412 44.10 41.40 26.12
N SER A 413 42.97 42.08 25.86
CA SER A 413 42.96 43.52 25.67
C SER A 413 41.60 44.13 25.96
N GLU A 414 41.62 45.39 26.33
CA GLU A 414 40.46 46.24 26.53
C GLU A 414 40.72 47.58 25.84
N ARG A 415 39.71 48.11 25.16
CA ARG A 415 39.80 49.39 24.47
C ARG A 415 38.47 50.10 24.44
N SER A 416 38.47 51.40 24.68
CA SER A 416 37.31 52.29 24.57
C SER A 416 37.51 53.39 23.53
N TRP A 417 36.39 53.99 23.11
CA TRP A 417 36.32 55.14 22.21
C TRP A 417 35.53 56.26 22.87
N GLU A 418 36.04 57.50 22.81
CA GLU A 418 35.53 58.64 23.58
C GLU A 418 34.88 59.74 22.74
N ASN A 419 35.08 59.76 21.41
CA ASN A 419 34.73 60.91 20.57
C ASN A 419 33.39 60.76 19.85
N GLY A 420 32.74 59.60 19.94
CA GLY A 420 31.56 59.27 19.14
C GLY A 420 30.87 57.99 19.58
N GLU A 421 29.77 57.62 18.90
CA GLU A 421 29.14 56.31 19.05
C GLU A 421 30.03 55.25 18.38
N ALA A 422 30.33 54.16 19.08
CA ALA A 422 31.18 53.10 18.53
C ALA A 422 30.35 51.86 18.18
N VAL A 423 30.62 51.31 17.01
CA VAL A 423 29.94 50.14 16.44
C VAL A 423 30.95 49.02 16.23
N PHE A 424 30.65 47.82 16.73
CA PHE A 424 31.52 46.66 16.64
C PHE A 424 31.14 45.75 15.46
N PHE A 425 32.14 45.38 14.64
CA PHE A 425 32.00 44.58 13.41
C PHE A 425 32.49 43.13 13.54
N GLY A 426 32.81 42.68 14.76
CA GLY A 426 33.31 41.33 14.98
C GLY A 426 34.83 41.19 14.84
N MET A 427 35.27 39.92 14.86
CA MET A 427 36.67 39.50 14.82
C MET A 427 37.02 38.76 13.52
N SER A 428 38.30 38.77 13.14
CA SER A 428 38.81 37.92 12.06
C SER A 428 38.72 36.43 12.41
N ASP A 429 38.69 35.55 11.41
CA ASP A 429 38.56 34.09 11.60
C ASP A 429 39.65 33.51 12.53
N ASP A 430 40.87 34.03 12.46
CA ASP A 430 42.00 33.64 13.33
C ASP A 430 42.07 34.44 14.65
N GLY A 431 41.10 35.32 14.85
CA GLY A 431 40.93 36.18 16.01
C GLY A 431 42.02 37.22 16.22
N ARG A 432 43.02 37.38 15.34
CA ARG A 432 44.12 38.33 15.53
C ARG A 432 43.68 39.78 15.42
N TYR A 433 42.57 40.03 14.72
CA TYR A 433 42.06 41.36 14.46
C TYR A 433 40.59 41.49 14.85
N ALA A 434 40.18 42.71 15.17
CA ALA A 434 38.79 43.08 15.37
C ALA A 434 38.53 44.45 14.75
N ALA A 435 37.30 44.70 14.31
CA ALA A 435 36.94 45.95 13.64
C ALA A 435 35.89 46.73 14.44
N VAL A 436 36.13 48.03 14.62
CA VAL A 436 35.21 48.95 15.30
C VAL A 436 35.15 50.24 14.48
N ALA A 437 33.96 50.74 14.18
CA ALA A 437 33.79 52.08 13.62
C ALA A 437 33.39 53.06 14.73
N GLU A 438 33.95 54.26 14.72
CA GLU A 438 33.55 55.37 15.59
C GLU A 438 32.88 56.44 14.72
N VAL A 439 31.66 56.81 15.10
CA VAL A 439 30.83 57.81 14.43
C VAL A 439 31.00 59.13 15.15
N VAL A 440 31.73 60.05 14.51
CA VAL A 440 32.05 61.37 15.06
C VAL A 440 31.24 62.43 14.32
N ASP A 441 30.36 63.13 15.03
CA ASP A 441 29.63 64.29 14.51
C ASP A 441 30.45 65.58 14.78
N GLU A 442 31.28 65.96 13.81
CA GLU A 442 31.97 67.26 13.79
C GLU A 442 31.37 68.17 12.70
N ASP A 443 30.91 69.37 13.09
CA ASP A 443 30.43 70.43 12.19
C ASP A 443 29.25 70.05 11.26
N ASN A 444 28.28 69.26 11.73
CA ASN A 444 27.14 68.73 10.95
C ASN A 444 27.58 67.86 9.75
N ASN A 445 28.74 67.20 9.86
CA ASN A 445 29.22 66.27 8.86
C ASN A 445 29.72 65.00 9.57
N GLU A 446 28.85 63.99 9.62
CA GLU A 446 29.17 62.68 10.21
C GLU A 446 30.41 62.09 9.53
N GLN A 447 31.50 61.97 10.31
CA GLN A 447 32.70 61.26 9.90
C GLN A 447 32.75 59.92 10.61
N ASN A 448 32.89 58.88 9.81
CA ASN A 448 32.91 57.50 10.26
C ASN A 448 34.33 56.96 10.11
N ASN A 449 34.93 56.63 11.24
CA ASN A 449 36.33 56.22 11.32
C ASN A 449 36.41 54.73 11.64
N LEU A 450 36.92 53.93 10.70
CA LEU A 450 37.06 52.48 10.88
C LEU A 450 38.43 52.14 11.47
N TYR A 451 38.42 51.52 12.63
CA TYR A 451 39.60 51.03 13.34
C TYR A 451 39.68 49.51 13.26
N ILE A 452 40.79 49.01 12.71
CA ILE A 452 41.15 47.60 12.85
C ILE A 452 42.18 47.49 13.96
N ILE A 453 41.84 46.73 14.99
CA ILE A 453 42.65 46.58 16.19
C ILE A 453 43.31 45.21 16.25
N ASN A 454 44.50 45.15 16.86
CA ASN A 454 45.13 43.89 17.21
C ASN A 454 44.58 43.40 18.56
N THR A 455 43.93 42.26 18.58
CA THR A 455 43.21 41.72 19.73
C THR A 455 44.11 41.23 20.88
N ASN A 456 45.44 41.10 20.66
CA ASN A 456 46.37 40.82 21.78
C ASN A 456 46.74 42.07 22.57
N THR A 457 46.63 43.26 21.95
CA THR A 457 47.19 44.49 22.52
C THR A 457 46.18 45.63 22.62
N GLY A 458 45.04 45.52 21.94
CA GLY A 458 44.06 46.59 21.76
C GLY A 458 44.51 47.68 20.78
N ASN A 459 45.76 47.67 20.32
CA ASN A 459 46.29 48.76 19.49
C ASN A 459 45.69 48.77 18.08
N THR A 460 45.49 49.95 17.50
CA THR A 460 45.10 50.09 16.09
C THR A 460 46.26 49.66 15.21
N VAL A 461 45.99 48.73 14.29
CA VAL A 461 46.93 48.30 13.25
C VAL A 461 46.57 48.86 11.88
N LYS A 462 45.29 49.19 11.66
CA LYS A 462 44.82 49.88 10.46
C LYS A 462 43.75 50.90 10.81
N TYR A 463 43.79 52.03 10.11
CA TYR A 463 42.82 53.11 10.24
C TYR A 463 42.35 53.51 8.84
N LEU A 464 41.06 53.70 8.67
CA LEU A 464 40.44 54.20 7.45
C LEU A 464 39.49 55.35 7.78
N ASP A 465 39.68 56.46 7.07
CA ASP A 465 38.77 57.59 7.03
C ASP A 465 37.74 57.42 5.89
N ASP A 466 36.59 58.09 6.03
CA ASP A 466 35.54 58.17 5.00
C ASP A 466 34.93 56.80 4.61
N VAL A 467 34.70 55.94 5.61
CA VAL A 467 34.01 54.64 5.46
C VAL A 467 32.59 54.80 5.98
N LYS A 468 31.55 54.42 5.24
CA LYS A 468 30.18 54.48 5.77
C LYS A 468 29.82 53.15 6.42
N TYR A 469 29.40 53.19 7.69
CA TYR A 469 29.14 51.98 8.47
C TYR A 469 27.71 51.45 8.33
N GLU A 470 26.78 52.26 7.81
CA GLU A 470 25.33 51.98 7.78
C GLU A 470 24.97 50.71 6.97
N ASN A 471 25.85 50.23 6.09
CA ASN A 471 25.72 48.97 5.32
C ASN A 471 26.95 48.03 5.43
N CYS A 472 27.83 48.23 6.41
CA CYS A 472 28.86 47.23 6.70
C CYS A 472 28.18 46.06 7.43
N VAL A 473 28.18 44.87 6.83
CA VAL A 473 27.37 43.72 7.26
C VAL A 473 27.49 43.47 8.78
N PHE A 474 26.44 43.76 9.55
CA PHE A 474 26.41 43.73 11.02
C PHE A 474 26.35 42.30 11.60
N ASN A 475 27.26 41.42 11.19
CA ASN A 475 27.41 40.06 11.73
C ASN A 475 28.78 39.47 11.34
N ASP A 476 29.02 38.21 11.73
CA ASP A 476 30.22 37.41 11.44
C ASP A 476 30.62 37.36 9.94
N SER A 477 29.80 37.90 9.03
CA SER A 477 30.07 38.00 7.59
C SER A 477 30.87 39.24 7.15
N SER A 478 31.06 40.24 8.03
CA SER A 478 31.93 41.39 7.75
C SER A 478 33.39 40.97 7.50
N TRP A 479 33.80 39.91 8.18
CA TRP A 479 35.09 39.27 8.00
C TRP A 479 34.94 38.01 7.13
N CYS A 480 35.89 37.81 6.22
CA CYS A 480 36.10 36.54 5.54
C CYS A 480 37.58 36.19 5.62
N GLY A 481 37.92 35.22 6.48
CA GLY A 481 39.32 35.01 6.85
C GLY A 481 39.88 36.27 7.52
N ASN A 482 40.92 36.81 6.90
CA ASN A 482 41.59 38.03 7.34
C ASN A 482 41.28 39.24 6.44
N LYS A 483 40.20 39.17 5.66
CA LYS A 483 39.71 40.29 4.85
C LYS A 483 38.47 40.90 5.48
N LEU A 484 38.49 42.21 5.71
CA LEU A 484 37.35 42.97 6.23
C LEU A 484 36.68 43.74 5.11
N PHE A 485 35.40 43.51 4.86
CA PHE A 485 34.61 44.25 3.87
C PHE A 485 33.99 45.50 4.47
N PHE A 486 33.86 46.55 3.65
CA PHE A 486 33.25 47.82 4.05
C PHE A 486 32.60 48.53 2.87
N THR A 487 31.65 49.43 3.13
CA THR A 487 31.01 50.26 2.10
C THR A 487 31.46 51.73 2.19
N TYR A 488 31.37 52.46 1.07
CA TYR A 488 31.77 53.87 0.98
C TYR A 488 31.02 54.63 -0.13
N GLY A 489 31.06 55.96 -0.11
CA GLY A 489 30.63 56.78 -1.26
C GLY A 489 29.11 56.91 -1.49
N GLY A 490 28.28 56.85 -0.44
CA GLY A 490 26.81 57.01 -0.55
C GLY A 490 26.07 55.69 -0.74
N ASP A 491 26.51 54.65 -0.01
CA ASP A 491 25.86 53.35 0.19
C ASP A 491 25.92 52.35 -0.98
N GLU A 492 26.56 52.73 -2.09
CA GLU A 492 26.57 51.90 -3.28
C GLU A 492 27.93 51.22 -3.54
N LEU A 493 29.07 51.76 -3.09
CA LEU A 493 30.39 51.17 -3.39
C LEU A 493 30.92 50.33 -2.24
N TYR A 494 31.65 49.26 -2.57
CA TYR A 494 32.30 48.42 -1.56
C TYR A 494 33.83 48.40 -1.69
N GLY A 495 34.49 48.02 -0.61
CA GLY A 495 35.92 47.79 -0.54
C GLY A 495 36.23 46.70 0.46
N PHE A 496 37.50 46.30 0.51
CA PHE A 496 37.97 45.40 1.55
C PHE A 496 39.39 45.74 1.98
N VAL A 497 39.70 45.39 3.23
CA VAL A 497 41.04 45.44 3.79
C VAL A 497 41.59 44.02 3.85
N ASP A 498 42.66 43.75 3.11
CA ASP A 498 43.41 42.51 3.22
C ASP A 498 44.45 42.65 4.32
N MET A 499 44.23 41.99 5.47
CA MET A 499 45.13 42.10 6.61
C MET A 499 46.40 41.25 6.46
N ASP A 500 46.40 40.22 5.61
CA ASP A 500 47.58 39.41 5.36
C ASP A 500 48.57 40.15 4.45
N GLN A 501 48.05 40.92 3.47
CA GLN A 501 48.86 41.76 2.58
C GLN A 501 49.00 43.21 3.09
N ASN A 502 48.24 43.59 4.12
CA ASN A 502 48.11 44.95 4.62
C ASN A 502 47.68 45.97 3.54
N GLN A 503 46.80 45.55 2.63
CA GLN A 503 46.32 46.36 1.50
C GLN A 503 44.86 46.78 1.68
N VAL A 504 44.50 47.90 1.06
CA VAL A 504 43.13 48.42 1.04
C VAL A 504 42.71 48.49 -0.42
N HIS A 505 41.63 47.81 -0.75
CA HIS A 505 41.05 47.75 -2.08
C HIS A 505 39.69 48.44 -2.06
N LYS A 506 39.46 49.32 -3.04
CA LYS A 506 38.19 50.06 -3.21
C LYS A 506 37.72 49.84 -4.64
N THR A 507 36.53 49.29 -4.83
CA THR A 507 35.96 49.07 -6.17
C THR A 507 35.10 50.24 -6.63
N THR A 508 34.91 50.39 -7.93
CA THR A 508 33.93 51.32 -8.52
C THR A 508 32.58 50.67 -8.81
N SER A 509 32.44 49.37 -8.56
CA SER A 509 31.20 48.62 -8.77
C SER A 509 30.21 48.86 -7.64
N LYS A 510 28.93 48.96 -7.99
CA LYS A 510 27.85 49.16 -7.04
C LYS A 510 27.28 47.84 -6.51
N ILE A 511 26.90 47.79 -5.24
CA ILE A 511 26.08 46.74 -4.62
C ILE A 511 24.84 47.43 -4.03
N GLU A 512 23.64 47.03 -4.46
CA GLU A 512 22.38 47.69 -4.06
C GLU A 512 21.79 47.18 -2.73
N THR A 513 22.14 45.95 -2.29
CA THR A 513 21.62 45.39 -1.01
C THR A 513 22.75 44.84 -0.13
N ASP A 514 22.95 43.51 -0.07
CA ASP A 514 23.81 42.87 0.95
C ASP A 514 24.82 41.88 0.37
N ILE A 515 26.03 41.87 0.95
CA ILE A 515 27.03 40.81 0.73
C ILE A 515 26.60 39.59 1.54
N CYS A 516 26.45 38.46 0.86
CA CYS A 516 25.98 37.20 1.42
C CYS A 516 27.14 36.27 1.79
N TYR A 517 28.22 36.28 0.99
CA TYR A 517 29.40 35.47 1.26
C TYR A 517 30.60 36.04 0.50
N ALA A 518 31.80 35.86 1.05
CA ALA A 518 33.04 36.10 0.34
C ALA A 518 33.88 34.82 0.34
N ASP A 519 34.42 34.45 -0.83
CA ASP A 519 35.37 33.35 -0.97
C ASP A 519 36.77 33.94 -1.15
N SER A 520 37.47 34.13 -0.02
CA SER A 520 38.84 34.67 -0.02
C SER A 520 39.84 33.77 -0.77
N ARG A 521 39.56 32.46 -0.90
CA ARG A 521 40.44 31.49 -1.58
C ARG A 521 40.37 31.66 -3.09
N ARG A 522 39.17 31.94 -3.61
CA ARG A 522 38.92 32.14 -5.05
C ARG A 522 38.92 33.60 -5.47
N GLY A 523 38.90 34.53 -4.50
CA GLY A 523 38.84 35.97 -4.77
C GLY A 523 37.46 36.40 -5.30
N LEU A 524 36.40 35.77 -4.81
CA LEU A 524 35.02 36.02 -5.25
C LEU A 524 34.17 36.57 -4.12
N ILE A 525 33.16 37.37 -4.48
CA ILE A 525 32.14 37.90 -3.57
C ILE A 525 30.75 37.58 -4.12
N TYR A 526 29.84 37.23 -3.22
CA TYR A 526 28.46 36.90 -3.52
C TYR A 526 27.55 37.91 -2.84
N PHE A 527 26.66 38.52 -3.61
CA PHE A 527 25.77 39.56 -3.11
C PHE A 527 24.40 39.48 -3.78
N ARG A 528 23.39 39.95 -3.06
CA ARG A 528 22.01 40.02 -3.58
C ARG A 528 21.77 41.33 -4.30
N ASP A 529 20.88 41.27 -5.28
CA ASP A 529 20.34 42.43 -5.98
C ASP A 529 18.92 42.11 -6.48
N GLY A 530 17.90 42.53 -5.72
CA GLY A 530 16.51 42.20 -5.99
C GLY A 530 16.26 40.69 -5.99
N ASN A 531 15.96 40.12 -7.16
CA ASN A 531 15.79 38.67 -7.33
C ASN A 531 17.08 37.93 -7.76
N GLN A 532 18.22 38.61 -7.77
CA GLN A 532 19.48 38.06 -8.26
C GLN A 532 20.45 37.76 -7.13
N LEU A 533 21.11 36.61 -7.21
CA LEU A 533 22.33 36.31 -6.45
C LEU A 533 23.50 36.37 -7.42
N ASN A 534 24.35 37.37 -7.25
CA ASN A 534 25.47 37.68 -8.13
C ASN A 534 26.77 37.18 -7.52
N CYS A 535 27.62 36.58 -8.35
CA CYS A 535 29.00 36.23 -8.04
C CYS A 535 29.91 37.18 -8.83
N ALA A 536 30.74 37.95 -8.13
CA ALA A 536 31.65 38.91 -8.75
C ALA A 536 33.09 38.70 -8.28
N SER A 537 34.03 39.16 -9.10
CA SER A 537 35.43 39.31 -8.68
C SER A 537 35.52 40.29 -7.51
N MET A 538 36.18 39.86 -6.44
CA MET A 538 36.39 40.67 -5.24
C MET A 538 37.27 41.90 -5.52
N GLU A 539 38.20 41.81 -6.49
CA GLU A 539 39.12 42.90 -6.83
C GLU A 539 38.52 43.91 -7.83
N THR A 540 37.88 43.42 -8.89
CA THR A 540 37.37 44.30 -9.96
C THR A 540 35.90 44.68 -9.76
N GLY A 541 35.14 43.87 -9.01
CA GLY A 541 33.69 43.97 -8.91
C GLY A 541 32.95 43.66 -10.20
N GLU A 542 33.60 43.00 -11.16
CA GLU A 542 32.96 42.49 -12.37
C GLU A 542 32.15 41.23 -12.03
N VAL A 543 30.85 41.23 -12.36
CA VAL A 543 29.97 40.08 -12.16
C VAL A 543 30.35 38.99 -13.15
N GLU A 544 30.75 37.84 -12.63
CA GLU A 544 31.13 36.67 -13.41
C GLU A 544 29.94 35.75 -13.68
N LYS A 545 29.05 35.62 -12.69
CA LYS A 545 27.89 34.71 -12.75
C LYS A 545 26.70 35.29 -11.99
N THR A 546 25.48 34.96 -12.44
CA THR A 546 24.24 35.40 -11.81
C THR A 546 23.24 34.26 -11.76
N TYR A 547 22.61 34.06 -10.61
CA TYR A 547 21.40 33.28 -10.46
C TYR A 547 20.19 34.20 -10.30
N SER A 548 19.04 33.85 -10.86
CA SER A 548 17.79 34.62 -10.70
C SER A 548 16.69 33.75 -10.10
N ALA A 549 16.26 34.12 -8.90
CA ALA A 549 15.12 33.51 -8.23
C ALA A 549 13.79 33.99 -8.83
N ALA A 550 12.71 33.26 -8.54
CA ALA A 550 11.36 33.59 -9.01
C ALA A 550 10.81 34.89 -8.36
N GLY A 551 11.07 35.06 -7.06
CA GLY A 551 10.77 36.27 -6.29
C GLY A 551 12.01 37.05 -5.89
N ASN A 552 11.82 38.17 -5.19
CA ASN A 552 12.93 38.90 -4.59
C ASN A 552 13.60 38.03 -3.53
N ILE A 553 14.93 38.02 -3.50
CA ILE A 553 15.70 37.21 -2.56
C ILE A 553 15.71 37.91 -1.20
N ALA A 554 15.07 37.29 -0.22
CA ALA A 554 14.97 37.78 1.15
C ALA A 554 16.24 37.50 1.96
N ASP A 555 16.88 36.35 1.76
CA ASP A 555 18.17 35.99 2.35
C ASP A 555 18.94 34.98 1.47
N ALA A 556 20.27 34.93 1.59
CA ALA A 556 21.10 33.92 0.95
C ALA A 556 22.32 33.56 1.80
N VAL A 557 22.50 32.26 2.06
CA VAL A 557 23.55 31.75 2.95
C VAL A 557 24.38 30.70 2.23
N TYR A 558 25.71 30.81 2.35
CA TYR A 558 26.64 29.83 1.81
C TYR A 558 26.53 28.50 2.56
N THR A 559 26.45 27.39 1.81
CA THR A 559 26.27 26.02 2.33
C THR A 559 27.34 25.05 1.86
N GLY A 560 28.34 25.56 1.14
CA GLY A 560 29.34 24.72 0.50
C GLY A 560 30.33 24.10 1.49
N ASP A 561 30.87 22.95 1.12
CA ASP A 561 31.89 22.20 1.86
C ASP A 561 33.32 22.72 1.59
N GLY A 562 33.45 23.91 0.99
CA GLY A 562 34.70 24.49 0.51
C GLY A 562 35.24 23.89 -0.80
N LYS A 563 34.69 22.78 -1.31
CA LYS A 563 34.95 22.25 -2.66
C LYS A 563 33.88 22.73 -3.63
N ASN A 564 32.61 22.57 -3.25
CA ASN A 564 31.47 23.09 -3.97
C ASN A 564 31.08 24.47 -3.43
N THR A 565 30.54 25.31 -4.31
CA THR A 565 30.04 26.64 -3.94
C THR A 565 28.53 26.62 -4.00
N THR A 566 27.88 26.19 -2.93
CA THR A 566 26.41 26.11 -2.87
C THR A 566 25.84 27.18 -1.95
N PHE A 567 24.62 27.62 -2.23
CA PHE A 567 23.86 28.59 -1.45
C PHE A 567 22.46 28.05 -1.17
N ALA A 568 21.92 28.37 0.00
CA ALA A 568 20.49 28.36 0.24
C ALA A 568 19.99 29.80 0.06
N VAL A 569 18.90 29.97 -0.68
CA VAL A 569 18.36 31.26 -1.12
C VAL A 569 16.88 31.27 -0.78
N SER A 570 16.44 32.19 0.07
CA SER A 570 15.01 32.37 0.33
C SER A 570 14.46 33.51 -0.50
N ASP A 571 13.22 33.37 -0.96
CA ASP A 571 12.51 34.46 -1.59
C ASP A 571 11.42 35.08 -0.70
N SER A 572 10.80 36.13 -1.24
CA SER A 572 9.73 36.89 -0.60
C SER A 572 8.44 36.10 -0.33
N ASP A 573 8.27 34.91 -0.90
CA ASP A 573 7.12 34.02 -0.61
C ASP A 573 7.46 32.88 0.35
N GLY A 574 8.71 32.84 0.81
CA GLY A 574 9.21 31.85 1.77
C GLY A 574 9.74 30.60 1.11
N THR A 575 9.77 30.55 -0.22
CA THR A 575 10.38 29.45 -0.95
C THR A 575 11.88 29.45 -0.70
N LEU A 576 12.41 28.29 -0.32
CA LEU A 576 13.84 28.08 -0.11
C LEU A 576 14.40 27.31 -1.30
N GLU A 577 15.26 27.95 -2.09
CA GLU A 577 15.96 27.36 -3.21
C GLU A 577 17.41 27.06 -2.84
N TYR A 578 17.91 25.90 -3.25
CA TYR A 578 19.31 25.56 -3.15
C TYR A 578 19.96 25.75 -4.52
N VAL A 579 21.09 26.44 -4.56
CA VAL A 579 21.75 26.88 -5.80
C VAL A 579 23.22 26.51 -5.77
N ASP A 580 23.74 25.92 -6.85
CA ASP A 580 25.16 25.61 -7.00
C ASP A 580 25.84 26.59 -7.98
N PHE A 581 26.89 27.26 -7.49
CA PHE A 581 27.74 28.24 -8.19
C PHE A 581 29.12 27.67 -8.58
N THR A 582 29.38 26.38 -8.37
CA THR A 582 30.66 25.73 -8.70
C THR A 582 30.96 25.87 -10.20
N LYS A 583 29.93 25.75 -11.05
CA LYS A 583 29.95 26.04 -12.49
C LYS A 583 28.99 27.19 -12.81
N ASP A 584 28.30 27.17 -13.94
CA ASP A 584 27.22 28.12 -14.21
C ASP A 584 26.09 27.92 -13.21
N PRO A 585 25.52 28.99 -12.61
CA PRO A 585 24.59 28.85 -11.50
C PRO A 585 23.33 28.11 -11.90
N TYR A 586 22.95 27.09 -11.14
CA TYR A 586 21.70 26.38 -11.35
C TYR A 586 21.06 25.96 -10.02
N ARG A 587 19.73 25.86 -10.03
CA ARG A 587 18.96 25.40 -8.88
C ARG A 587 19.09 23.88 -8.73
N ILE A 588 19.65 23.43 -7.61
CA ILE A 588 19.78 22.02 -7.24
C ILE A 588 18.54 21.50 -6.49
N GLY A 589 17.71 22.37 -5.91
CA GLY A 589 16.47 21.97 -5.25
C GLY A 589 15.65 23.15 -4.78
N SER A 590 14.40 22.92 -4.40
CA SER A 590 13.53 23.93 -3.80
C SER A 590 12.56 23.32 -2.78
N LEU A 591 12.25 24.07 -1.74
CA LEU A 591 11.20 23.78 -0.77
C LEU A 591 10.15 24.88 -0.87
N ALA A 592 8.90 24.49 -1.05
CA ALA A 592 7.81 25.45 -1.23
C ALA A 592 7.65 26.34 0.01
N GLY A 593 7.49 27.63 -0.22
CA GLY A 593 7.14 28.59 0.81
C GLY A 593 5.68 28.49 1.23
N ASP A 594 5.35 29.05 2.39
CA ASP A 594 3.98 29.21 2.89
C ASP A 594 3.32 30.51 2.43
N GLY A 595 3.91 31.18 1.43
CA GLY A 595 3.46 32.48 0.92
C GLY A 595 3.86 33.65 1.82
N LYS A 596 4.81 33.46 2.73
CA LYS A 596 5.33 34.48 3.65
C LYS A 596 6.84 34.60 3.51
N GLU A 597 7.34 35.82 3.50
CA GLU A 597 8.77 36.12 3.37
C GLU A 597 9.62 35.38 4.43
N CYS A 598 10.59 34.58 3.99
CA CYS A 598 11.55 33.95 4.88
C CYS A 598 12.69 34.93 5.16
N SER A 599 12.79 35.33 6.43
CA SER A 599 13.60 36.47 6.86
C SER A 599 15.04 36.12 7.18
N GLU A 600 15.31 34.91 7.67
CA GLU A 600 16.66 34.43 7.99
C GLU A 600 16.80 32.94 7.68
N ILE A 601 17.97 32.55 7.17
CA ILE A 601 18.40 31.17 6.99
C ILE A 601 19.63 30.92 7.87
N CYS A 602 19.67 29.78 8.57
CA CYS A 602 20.83 29.33 9.33
C CYS A 602 21.17 27.89 8.95
N ILE A 603 22.44 27.57 8.70
CA ILE A 603 22.84 26.26 8.17
C ILE A 603 24.03 25.74 8.95
N GLY A 604 23.89 24.53 9.47
CA GLY A 604 24.99 23.69 9.97
C GLY A 604 25.31 22.55 9.00
N ASP A 605 26.10 21.59 9.43
CA ASP A 605 26.57 20.47 8.60
C ASP A 605 25.43 19.51 8.18
N THR A 606 24.38 19.43 8.99
CA THR A 606 23.32 18.43 9.01
C THR A 606 21.93 19.05 9.10
N TYR A 607 21.75 20.21 9.73
CA TYR A 607 20.46 20.89 9.73
C TYR A 607 20.53 22.29 9.13
N ALA A 608 19.44 22.69 8.51
CA ALA A 608 19.15 24.07 8.16
C ALA A 608 17.94 24.53 8.95
N VAL A 609 17.89 25.80 9.32
CA VAL A 609 16.77 26.41 10.02
C VAL A 609 16.35 27.66 9.28
N THR A 610 15.05 27.82 9.05
CA THR A 610 14.50 29.07 8.53
C THR A 610 13.59 29.73 9.55
N TYR A 611 13.53 31.05 9.47
CA TYR A 611 12.72 31.88 10.33
C TYR A 611 12.05 33.01 9.52
N THR A 612 10.79 33.30 9.85
CA THR A 612 10.02 34.43 9.31
C THR A 612 9.64 35.40 10.41
N TYR A 613 9.97 36.69 10.23
CA TYR A 613 9.58 37.75 11.15
C TYR A 613 8.06 37.75 11.40
N ASN A 614 7.68 37.78 12.68
CA ASN A 614 6.29 37.83 13.18
C ASN A 614 5.44 36.55 13.06
N ASP A 615 5.98 35.44 12.54
CA ASP A 615 5.23 34.17 12.51
C ASP A 615 5.44 33.33 13.79
N TYR A 616 6.44 33.71 14.60
CA TYR A 616 6.80 33.07 15.87
C TYR A 616 7.04 31.57 15.73
N GLU A 617 7.53 31.14 14.57
CA GLU A 617 7.82 29.74 14.24
C GLU A 617 9.16 29.68 13.51
N PHE A 618 9.99 28.71 13.87
CA PHE A 618 11.17 28.34 13.08
C PHE A 618 11.02 26.92 12.56
N ARG A 619 11.51 26.71 11.34
CA ARG A 619 11.41 25.44 10.63
C ARG A 619 12.78 24.79 10.58
N ILE A 620 12.86 23.55 11.01
CA ILE A 620 14.08 22.75 10.97
C ILE A 620 14.01 21.84 9.76
N TYR A 621 15.04 21.89 8.93
CA TYR A 621 15.28 21.03 7.80
C TYR A 621 16.52 20.17 8.08
N GLN A 622 16.51 18.93 7.64
CA GLN A 622 17.63 18.01 7.76
C GLN A 622 18.25 17.76 6.39
N LYS A 623 19.57 17.95 6.31
CA LYS A 623 20.38 17.60 5.16
C LYS A 623 20.29 16.10 4.93
N ASN A 624 20.01 15.71 3.70
CA ASN A 624 20.08 14.31 3.30
C ASN A 624 21.55 13.87 3.22
N ASN A 625 22.19 13.63 4.37
CA ASN A 625 23.57 13.16 4.47
C ASN A 625 23.61 11.65 4.24
N ARG A 626 23.87 11.23 2.99
CA ARG A 626 23.77 9.82 2.58
C ARG A 626 25.13 9.23 2.19
N SER A 627 26.05 9.24 3.16
CA SER A 627 27.43 8.71 3.03
C SER A 627 27.52 7.19 2.81
N THR A 628 26.40 6.47 2.87
CA THR A 628 26.32 5.00 2.73
C THR A 628 25.89 4.50 1.35
N SER A 629 25.45 5.37 0.44
CA SER A 629 25.02 4.98 -0.91
C SER A 629 26.20 4.89 -1.90
N GLN A 630 26.18 3.91 -2.79
CA GLN A 630 27.07 3.90 -3.95
C GLN A 630 26.58 4.93 -4.97
N THR A 631 27.50 5.63 -5.64
CA THR A 631 27.16 6.72 -6.56
C THR A 631 27.76 6.48 -7.94
N ALA A 632 26.94 6.64 -8.98
CA ALA A 632 27.41 6.85 -10.35
C ALA A 632 27.22 8.33 -10.70
N SER A 633 28.31 9.03 -11.04
CA SER A 633 28.21 10.41 -11.53
C SER A 633 27.87 10.41 -13.01
N MET A 634 26.74 11.01 -13.35
CA MET A 634 26.40 11.46 -14.69
C MET A 634 26.93 12.88 -14.89
N LYS A 635 27.30 13.25 -16.11
CA LYS A 635 27.47 14.66 -16.46
C LYS A 635 26.18 15.16 -17.08
N LYS A 636 25.29 15.75 -16.29
CA LYS A 636 24.15 16.49 -16.84
C LYS A 636 24.67 17.81 -17.43
N ARG A 637 24.32 18.12 -18.68
CA ARG A 637 24.62 19.40 -19.33
C ARG A 637 23.51 20.44 -19.18
N SER A 638 22.29 20.04 -18.83
CA SER A 638 21.12 20.93 -18.77
C SER A 638 19.96 20.23 -18.04
N ASN A 639 18.99 20.98 -17.51
CA ASN A 639 17.81 20.56 -16.71
C ASN A 639 16.79 19.63 -17.42
N GLU A 640 17.24 18.80 -18.35
CA GLU A 640 16.38 18.21 -19.37
C GLU A 640 15.97 16.75 -19.11
N LYS A 641 14.90 16.35 -19.80
CA LYS A 641 14.02 15.22 -19.47
C LYS A 641 14.68 13.87 -19.78
N VAL A 642 14.39 12.85 -18.97
CA VAL A 642 14.65 11.45 -19.35
C VAL A 642 13.62 11.07 -20.41
N ALA A 643 14.08 10.72 -21.61
CA ALA A 643 13.26 10.37 -22.76
C ALA A 643 13.07 8.84 -22.86
N HIS A 644 14.11 8.06 -22.55
CA HIS A 644 14.05 6.59 -22.58
C HIS A 644 14.86 5.95 -21.45
N LEU A 645 14.29 4.94 -20.78
CA LEU A 645 14.97 4.16 -19.74
C LEU A 645 14.78 2.66 -19.98
N ILE A 646 15.86 1.93 -20.19
CA ILE A 646 15.81 0.47 -20.37
C ILE A 646 16.78 -0.18 -19.42
N ARG A 647 16.28 -1.20 -18.72
CA ARG A 647 17.03 -2.00 -17.79
C ARG A 647 16.99 -3.47 -18.21
N ARG A 648 18.16 -4.11 -18.23
CA ARG A 648 18.29 -5.58 -18.15
C ARG A 648 19.27 -5.91 -17.05
N GLU A 649 19.23 -7.15 -16.54
CA GLU A 649 20.02 -7.73 -15.42
C GLU A 649 21.04 -6.77 -14.78
N ARG A 650 22.09 -6.41 -15.53
CA ARG A 650 23.25 -5.64 -15.06
C ARG A 650 23.41 -4.23 -15.64
N MET A 651 22.54 -3.80 -16.55
CA MET A 651 22.70 -2.58 -17.33
C MET A 651 21.46 -1.69 -17.28
N LEU A 652 21.69 -0.39 -17.10
CA LEU A 652 20.68 0.65 -17.19
C LEU A 652 21.11 1.68 -18.23
N ALA A 653 20.32 1.82 -19.29
CA ALA A 653 20.47 2.87 -20.29
C ALA A 653 19.49 4.01 -19.99
N VAL A 654 20.01 5.24 -19.94
CA VAL A 654 19.26 6.47 -19.67
C VAL A 654 19.44 7.43 -20.84
N ASN A 655 18.41 7.64 -21.65
CA ASN A 655 18.42 8.64 -22.73
C ASN A 655 17.87 9.96 -22.19
N CYS A 656 18.66 11.03 -22.25
CA CYS A 656 18.22 12.39 -22.00
C CYS A 656 18.27 13.18 -23.32
N THR A 657 17.45 14.23 -23.44
CA THR A 657 17.28 15.00 -24.69
C THR A 657 18.58 15.41 -25.39
N ASP A 658 19.63 15.75 -24.62
CA ASP A 658 20.92 16.20 -25.16
C ASP A 658 22.06 15.17 -25.04
N ASN A 659 21.87 14.09 -24.27
CA ASN A 659 22.93 13.16 -23.89
C ASN A 659 22.35 11.77 -23.55
N SER A 660 23.00 10.70 -24.00
CA SER A 660 22.70 9.34 -23.56
C SER A 660 23.74 8.83 -22.58
N TYR A 661 23.28 8.18 -21.52
CA TYR A 661 24.11 7.65 -20.45
C TYR A 661 23.80 6.19 -20.20
N MET A 662 24.79 5.52 -19.63
CA MET A 662 24.66 4.13 -19.26
C MET A 662 25.29 3.91 -17.89
N VAL A 663 24.71 3.01 -17.11
CA VAL A 663 25.20 2.63 -15.79
C VAL A 663 25.24 1.12 -15.69
N ASN A 664 26.42 0.58 -15.37
CA ASN A 664 26.55 -0.81 -14.94
C ASN A 664 26.06 -0.91 -13.48
N LEU A 665 24.98 -1.67 -13.27
CA LEU A 665 24.28 -1.75 -11.99
C LEU A 665 25.03 -2.57 -10.93
N SER A 666 26.00 -3.37 -11.34
CA SER A 666 26.85 -4.14 -10.43
C SER A 666 27.95 -3.27 -9.81
N THR A 667 28.57 -2.42 -10.64
CA THR A 667 29.75 -1.62 -10.29
C THR A 667 29.40 -0.15 -10.01
N MET A 668 28.22 0.31 -10.40
CA MET A 668 27.82 1.73 -10.43
C MET A 668 28.78 2.60 -11.26
N ASN A 669 29.47 2.01 -12.23
CA ASN A 669 30.25 2.77 -13.22
C ASN A 669 29.34 3.25 -14.33
N GLY A 670 29.49 4.51 -14.72
CA GLY A 670 28.74 5.10 -15.82
C GLY A 670 29.60 5.45 -17.03
N ALA A 671 28.98 5.47 -18.21
CA ALA A 671 29.56 5.94 -19.46
C ALA A 671 28.60 6.86 -20.22
N GLU A 672 29.15 7.87 -20.91
CA GLU A 672 28.42 8.85 -21.73
C GLU A 672 28.64 8.52 -23.21
N PHE A 673 27.60 8.68 -24.03
CA PHE A 673 27.69 8.52 -25.48
C PHE A 673 27.61 9.87 -26.19
N ASP A 674 28.33 10.02 -27.29
CA ASP A 674 28.50 11.32 -27.98
C ASP A 674 27.36 11.69 -28.95
N ASN A 675 26.42 10.79 -29.25
CA ASN A 675 25.41 10.97 -30.30
C ASN A 675 24.04 11.47 -29.78
N GLU A 676 23.31 12.19 -30.63
CA GLU A 676 21.88 12.46 -30.46
C GLU A 676 21.07 11.21 -30.86
N VAL A 677 20.54 10.53 -29.85
CA VAL A 677 19.88 9.23 -29.99
C VAL A 677 18.36 9.38 -29.92
N SER A 678 17.66 8.81 -30.89
CA SER A 678 16.19 8.80 -30.94
C SER A 678 15.57 7.69 -30.08
N TYR A 679 16.23 6.53 -30.00
CA TYR A 679 15.80 5.39 -29.22
C TYR A 679 17.02 4.57 -28.78
N MET A 680 17.00 4.01 -27.58
CA MET A 680 18.05 3.11 -27.09
C MET A 680 17.46 1.73 -26.84
N ASN A 681 18.29 0.69 -26.90
CA ASN A 681 17.92 -0.67 -26.47
C ASN A 681 19.10 -1.36 -25.76
N VAL A 682 18.81 -2.19 -24.75
CA VAL A 682 19.81 -3.04 -24.10
C VAL A 682 19.74 -4.42 -24.72
N ILE A 683 20.76 -4.78 -25.51
CA ILE A 683 20.83 -6.02 -26.29
C ILE A 683 21.05 -7.22 -25.38
N ASN A 684 21.95 -7.07 -24.41
CA ASN A 684 22.27 -8.04 -23.35
C ASN A 684 23.06 -7.32 -22.24
N ASP A 685 23.56 -8.07 -21.26
CA ASP A 685 24.32 -7.56 -20.11
C ASP A 685 25.56 -6.71 -20.43
N ASN A 686 26.04 -6.73 -21.68
CA ASN A 686 27.26 -6.06 -22.09
C ASN A 686 27.09 -5.18 -23.33
N LEU A 687 25.90 -5.05 -23.93
CA LEU A 687 25.74 -4.34 -25.20
C LEU A 687 24.50 -3.46 -25.20
N VAL A 688 24.66 -2.25 -25.72
CA VAL A 688 23.58 -1.26 -25.90
C VAL A 688 23.58 -0.77 -27.33
N SER A 689 22.42 -0.72 -27.97
CA SER A 689 22.23 -0.08 -29.26
C SER A 689 21.56 1.28 -29.11
N CYS A 690 21.94 2.21 -29.98
CA CYS A 690 21.42 3.56 -30.08
C CYS A 690 20.97 3.82 -31.52
N ASP A 691 19.68 4.03 -31.71
CA ASP A 691 19.10 4.44 -32.99
C ASP A 691 19.31 5.95 -33.16
N ASN A 692 20.25 6.32 -34.01
CA ASN A 692 20.63 7.70 -34.23
C ASN A 692 19.63 8.42 -35.14
N LEU A 693 19.49 9.74 -34.98
CA LEU A 693 18.59 10.57 -35.81
C LEU A 693 18.97 10.60 -37.30
N ASP A 694 20.20 10.19 -37.65
CA ASP A 694 20.68 10.10 -39.02
C ASP A 694 20.32 8.76 -39.72
N GLY A 695 19.62 7.87 -39.02
CA GLY A 695 19.19 6.56 -39.52
C GLY A 695 20.20 5.44 -39.27
N THR A 696 21.35 5.70 -38.64
CA THR A 696 22.30 4.63 -38.27
C THR A 696 21.98 4.03 -36.90
N ILE A 697 22.44 2.79 -36.66
CA ILE A 697 22.35 2.16 -35.33
C ILE A 697 23.77 1.97 -34.77
N SER A 698 24.12 2.72 -33.73
CA SER A 698 25.40 2.57 -33.04
C SER A 698 25.29 1.52 -31.94
N VAL A 699 26.26 0.62 -31.85
CA VAL A 699 26.34 -0.42 -30.81
C VAL A 699 27.55 -0.18 -29.93
N TYR A 700 27.32 -0.11 -28.63
CA TYR A 700 28.32 0.20 -27.62
C TYR A 700 28.55 -0.97 -26.66
N ASP A 701 29.79 -1.08 -26.18
CA ASP A 701 30.13 -1.92 -25.04
C ASP A 701 29.58 -1.30 -23.76
N GLY A 702 28.78 -2.10 -23.05
CA GLY A 702 28.03 -1.71 -21.87
C GLY A 702 28.88 -1.36 -20.67
N GLU A 703 30.07 -1.95 -20.54
CA GLU A 703 30.93 -1.76 -19.38
C GLU A 703 31.84 -0.53 -19.55
N THR A 704 32.32 -0.30 -20.76
CA THR A 704 33.32 0.72 -21.07
C THR A 704 32.74 1.96 -21.74
N GLY A 705 31.54 1.87 -22.32
CA GLY A 705 30.97 2.91 -23.18
C GLY A 705 31.63 3.02 -24.56
N GLU A 706 32.50 2.07 -24.91
CA GLU A 706 33.22 2.09 -26.17
C GLU A 706 32.29 1.78 -27.35
N LEU A 707 32.31 2.62 -28.38
CA LEU A 707 31.63 2.31 -29.65
C LEU A 707 32.27 1.09 -30.30
N LEU A 708 31.47 0.05 -30.53
CA LEU A 708 31.90 -1.18 -31.17
C LEU A 708 31.68 -1.10 -32.69
N THR A 709 30.46 -0.80 -33.12
CA THR A 709 30.10 -0.75 -34.54
C THR A 709 28.94 0.19 -34.81
N ASP A 710 28.90 0.76 -36.01
CA ASP A 710 27.69 1.37 -36.57
C ASP A 710 27.08 0.40 -37.59
N LEU A 711 25.77 0.23 -37.56
CA LEU A 711 25.01 -0.64 -38.46
C LEU A 711 24.12 0.20 -39.40
N PRO A 712 23.84 -0.28 -40.63
CA PRO A 712 22.96 0.39 -41.57
C PRO A 712 21.53 0.61 -41.06
N ASP A 713 20.85 1.62 -41.62
CA ASP A 713 19.42 1.84 -41.44
C ASP A 713 18.60 0.61 -41.87
N GLY A 714 17.53 0.29 -41.15
CA GLY A 714 16.66 -0.86 -41.45
C GLY A 714 17.08 -2.21 -40.84
N VAL A 715 18.18 -2.28 -40.10
CA VAL A 715 18.51 -3.43 -39.23
C VAL A 715 17.52 -3.54 -38.03
N GLY A 716 16.64 -2.55 -37.88
CA GLY A 716 15.60 -2.45 -36.85
C GLY A 716 14.56 -3.57 -36.96
N GLY A 717 14.68 -4.55 -36.05
CA GLY A 717 13.66 -5.56 -35.83
C GLY A 717 14.08 -6.66 -34.85
N ASN A 718 15.39 -6.94 -34.71
CA ASN A 718 15.88 -8.01 -33.85
C ASN A 718 17.26 -7.69 -33.26
N LEU A 719 17.33 -6.69 -32.38
CA LEU A 719 18.52 -6.34 -31.61
C LEU A 719 18.57 -7.07 -30.25
N GLU A 720 17.75 -8.10 -30.04
CA GLU A 720 17.59 -8.76 -28.73
C GLU A 720 18.38 -10.08 -28.60
N THR A 721 19.30 -10.37 -29.51
CA THR A 721 20.00 -11.68 -29.59
C THR A 721 21.53 -11.51 -29.66
N ASP A 722 22.27 -12.57 -30.04
CA ASP A 722 23.73 -12.54 -30.17
C ASP A 722 24.24 -11.74 -31.39
N ALA A 723 23.33 -11.13 -32.16
CA ALA A 723 23.60 -10.36 -33.38
C ALA A 723 22.37 -9.56 -33.84
N ALA A 724 22.58 -8.65 -34.80
CA ALA A 724 21.49 -7.93 -35.44
C ALA A 724 21.06 -8.61 -36.75
N TYR A 725 19.76 -8.59 -37.05
CA TYR A 725 19.20 -9.24 -38.24
C TYR A 725 18.36 -8.28 -39.08
N MET A 726 18.48 -8.37 -40.40
CA MET A 726 17.72 -7.59 -41.38
C MET A 726 17.21 -8.49 -42.49
N VAL A 727 15.96 -8.31 -42.93
CA VAL A 727 15.42 -8.99 -44.11
C VAL A 727 15.31 -7.99 -45.26
N GLU A 728 15.98 -8.27 -46.38
CA GLU A 728 15.96 -7.43 -47.58
C GLU A 728 15.86 -8.32 -48.82
N ASP A 729 14.87 -8.04 -49.69
CA ASP A 729 14.64 -8.77 -50.94
C ASP A 729 14.59 -10.31 -50.79
N GLY A 730 13.92 -10.81 -49.75
CA GLY A 730 13.83 -12.25 -49.47
C GLY A 730 15.13 -12.88 -48.93
N VAL A 731 16.07 -12.07 -48.44
CA VAL A 731 17.31 -12.54 -47.83
C VAL A 731 17.45 -11.97 -46.43
N MET A 732 17.53 -12.86 -45.44
CA MET A 732 17.91 -12.52 -44.08
C MET A 732 19.43 -12.33 -44.01
N LYS A 733 19.88 -11.25 -43.38
CA LYS A 733 21.27 -10.86 -43.17
C LYS A 733 21.53 -10.74 -41.67
N LYS A 734 22.59 -11.38 -41.17
CA LYS A 734 23.07 -11.32 -39.77
C LYS A 734 24.31 -10.45 -39.69
N TYR A 735 24.33 -9.47 -38.79
CA TYR A 735 25.44 -8.53 -38.55
C TYR A 735 26.06 -8.77 -37.18
N SER A 736 27.40 -8.76 -37.09
CA SER A 736 28.12 -8.92 -35.81
C SER A 736 28.16 -7.61 -35.02
N TYR A 737 28.14 -7.71 -33.70
CA TYR A 737 28.41 -6.60 -32.79
C TYR A 737 29.91 -6.39 -32.49
N ASP A 738 30.78 -7.21 -33.08
CA ASP A 738 32.23 -7.08 -32.90
C ASP A 738 32.75 -5.70 -33.33
N LYS A 739 33.76 -5.21 -32.60
CA LYS A 739 34.35 -3.91 -32.89
C LYS A 739 34.88 -3.82 -34.33
N THR A 740 34.49 -2.79 -35.07
CA THR A 740 34.94 -2.53 -36.44
C THR A 740 35.22 -1.04 -36.66
N ASP A 741 36.26 -0.73 -37.43
CA ASP A 741 36.63 0.66 -37.81
C ASP A 741 35.89 1.14 -39.08
N LYS A 742 34.85 0.43 -39.50
CA LYS A 742 34.07 0.70 -40.71
C LYS A 742 32.87 1.59 -40.38
N SER A 743 32.50 2.48 -41.29
CA SER A 743 31.22 3.19 -41.22
C SER A 743 30.05 2.24 -41.49
N ALA A 744 28.84 2.60 -41.04
CA ALA A 744 27.61 1.82 -41.23
C ALA A 744 27.45 1.24 -42.66
N ASP A 745 27.61 2.08 -43.69
CA ASP A 745 27.48 1.68 -45.11
C ASP A 745 28.51 0.63 -45.59
N GLU A 746 29.58 0.39 -44.85
CA GLU A 746 30.67 -0.53 -45.21
C GLU A 746 30.64 -1.85 -44.41
N VAL A 747 29.74 -1.96 -43.43
CA VAL A 747 29.58 -3.17 -42.62
C VAL A 747 28.81 -4.21 -43.42
N GLU A 748 29.46 -5.35 -43.64
CA GLU A 748 28.90 -6.48 -44.39
C GLU A 748 28.33 -7.52 -43.41
N PRO A 749 27.23 -8.21 -43.77
CA PRO A 749 26.67 -9.25 -42.93
C PRO A 749 27.65 -10.43 -42.81
N VAL A 750 27.75 -10.99 -41.60
CA VAL A 750 28.57 -12.17 -41.31
C VAL A 750 27.91 -13.46 -41.79
N TYR A 751 26.60 -13.44 -42.01
CA TYR A 751 25.82 -14.56 -42.52
C TYR A 751 24.60 -14.07 -43.30
N THR A 752 24.23 -14.80 -44.35
CA THR A 752 23.01 -14.56 -45.12
C THR A 752 22.25 -15.86 -45.38
N GLU A 753 20.92 -15.80 -45.37
CA GLU A 753 20.03 -16.93 -45.61
C GLU A 753 18.82 -16.50 -46.44
N GLU A 754 18.39 -17.34 -47.38
CA GLU A 754 17.15 -17.10 -48.13
C GLU A 754 15.93 -17.33 -47.22
N VAL A 755 15.00 -16.38 -47.24
CA VAL A 755 13.68 -16.46 -46.60
C VAL A 755 12.60 -16.22 -47.67
N PRO A 756 11.32 -16.52 -47.41
CA PRO A 756 10.26 -16.23 -48.37
C PRO A 756 10.26 -14.76 -48.80
N GLU A 757 9.98 -14.48 -50.09
CA GLU A 757 10.05 -13.13 -50.68
C GLU A 757 9.07 -12.14 -50.01
N ASP A 758 8.02 -12.65 -49.37
CA ASP A 758 6.95 -11.95 -48.65
C ASP A 758 7.19 -11.83 -47.14
N CYS A 759 8.31 -12.37 -46.63
CA CYS A 759 8.72 -12.24 -45.24
C CYS A 759 9.07 -10.78 -44.93
N ILE A 760 8.30 -10.16 -44.03
CA ILE A 760 8.56 -8.77 -43.59
C ILE A 760 9.45 -8.72 -42.35
N MET A 761 9.43 -9.75 -41.52
CA MET A 761 10.25 -9.83 -40.30
C MET A 761 10.49 -11.29 -39.89
N ALA A 762 11.71 -11.59 -39.43
CA ALA A 762 12.12 -12.93 -39.08
C ALA A 762 12.92 -12.91 -37.75
N PHE A 763 12.32 -13.41 -36.66
CA PHE A 763 12.93 -13.42 -35.31
C PHE A 763 13.55 -14.76 -35.01
N ILE A 764 14.82 -14.80 -34.61
CA ILE A 764 15.48 -16.04 -34.17
C ILE A 764 15.54 -16.06 -32.65
N SER A 765 14.88 -17.04 -32.03
CA SER A 765 14.95 -17.21 -30.59
C SER A 765 16.28 -17.81 -30.13
N LYS A 766 16.55 -17.79 -28.83
CA LYS A 766 17.73 -18.42 -28.20
C LYS A 766 17.90 -19.91 -28.56
N ASP A 767 16.79 -20.63 -28.73
CA ASP A 767 16.77 -22.04 -29.07
C ASP A 767 16.72 -22.31 -30.59
N GLY A 768 16.86 -21.26 -31.42
CA GLY A 768 16.97 -21.33 -32.87
C GLY A 768 15.64 -21.43 -33.61
N TYR A 769 14.53 -21.07 -32.95
CA TYR A 769 13.22 -21.01 -33.60
C TYR A 769 13.09 -19.72 -34.41
N LEU A 770 12.50 -19.81 -35.59
CA LEU A 770 12.27 -18.65 -36.45
C LEU A 770 10.80 -18.25 -36.46
N VAL A 771 10.47 -17.03 -36.05
CA VAL A 771 9.13 -16.46 -36.21
C VAL A 771 9.11 -15.60 -37.47
N GLU A 772 8.27 -15.95 -38.43
CA GLU A 772 8.09 -15.28 -39.71
C GLU A 772 6.69 -14.65 -39.78
N GLU A 773 6.63 -13.33 -39.98
CA GLU A 773 5.38 -12.63 -40.29
C GLU A 773 5.29 -12.42 -41.81
N ARG A 774 4.20 -12.89 -42.43
CA ARG A 774 3.92 -12.72 -43.87
C ARG A 774 2.76 -11.78 -44.09
N ASN A 775 2.97 -10.80 -44.97
CA ASN A 775 1.93 -9.85 -45.36
C ASN A 775 1.29 -10.27 -46.70
N ASP A 776 0.04 -10.73 -46.67
CA ASP A 776 -0.70 -11.15 -47.86
C ASP A 776 -1.40 -9.99 -48.60
N GLY A 777 -1.16 -8.74 -48.19
CA GLY A 777 -1.74 -7.53 -48.80
C GLY A 777 -3.21 -7.26 -48.40
N GLY A 778 -3.68 -7.85 -47.29
CA GLY A 778 -5.02 -7.67 -46.70
C GLY A 778 -4.98 -7.13 -45.26
N ASP A 779 -6.12 -7.13 -44.55
CA ASP A 779 -6.24 -6.71 -43.13
C ASP A 779 -5.75 -7.79 -42.13
N THR A 780 -5.21 -8.90 -42.63
CA THR A 780 -4.72 -10.04 -41.84
C THR A 780 -3.36 -10.46 -42.35
N SER A 781 -2.48 -10.86 -41.43
CA SER A 781 -1.16 -11.42 -41.70
C SER A 781 -1.14 -12.91 -41.33
N THR A 782 -0.21 -13.67 -41.90
CA THR A 782 0.03 -15.06 -41.50
C THR A 782 1.27 -15.13 -40.63
N LEU A 783 1.09 -15.45 -39.35
CA LEU A 783 2.18 -15.70 -38.42
C LEU A 783 2.60 -17.17 -38.52
N VAL A 784 3.88 -17.41 -38.82
CA VAL A 784 4.46 -18.73 -38.93
C VAL A 784 5.63 -18.85 -37.96
N VAL A 785 5.60 -19.84 -37.07
CA VAL A 785 6.75 -20.16 -36.21
C VAL A 785 7.36 -21.46 -36.68
N LEU A 786 8.67 -21.48 -36.87
CA LEU A 786 9.46 -22.59 -37.36
C LEU A 786 10.40 -23.10 -36.26
N ASP A 787 10.63 -24.41 -36.24
CA ASP A 787 11.71 -25.02 -35.45
C ASP A 787 13.09 -24.81 -36.12
N PRO A 788 14.20 -25.16 -35.44
CA PRO A 788 15.55 -25.03 -36.02
C PRO A 788 15.78 -25.83 -37.32
N ASP A 789 14.94 -26.84 -37.61
CA ASP A 789 14.96 -27.61 -38.87
C ASP A 789 14.05 -26.98 -39.94
N ARG A 790 13.54 -25.76 -39.74
CA ARG A 790 12.58 -25.05 -40.60
C ARG A 790 11.23 -25.78 -40.73
N LYS A 791 10.83 -26.57 -39.74
CA LYS A 791 9.49 -27.19 -39.70
C LYS A 791 8.52 -26.29 -38.97
N GLU A 792 7.34 -26.13 -39.55
CA GLU A 792 6.25 -25.37 -38.97
C GLU A 792 5.82 -25.94 -37.59
N VAL A 793 5.88 -25.07 -36.58
CA VAL A 793 5.45 -25.30 -35.19
C VAL A 793 4.07 -24.66 -34.97
N LEU A 794 3.87 -23.46 -35.48
CA LEU A 794 2.63 -22.69 -35.43
C LEU A 794 2.41 -22.02 -36.78
N SER A 795 1.18 -22.00 -37.28
CA SER A 795 0.78 -21.24 -38.46
C SER A 795 -0.66 -20.81 -38.30
N VAL A 796 -0.88 -19.51 -38.21
CA VAL A 796 -2.16 -18.90 -37.87
C VAL A 796 -2.37 -17.63 -38.68
N GLU A 797 -3.59 -17.43 -39.18
CA GLU A 797 -4.03 -16.11 -39.66
C GLU A 797 -4.33 -15.25 -38.42
N GLU A 798 -3.79 -14.03 -38.41
CA GLU A 798 -3.86 -13.11 -37.29
C GLU A 798 -4.09 -11.66 -37.73
N THR A 799 -4.50 -10.81 -36.78
CA THR A 799 -4.75 -9.37 -36.96
C THR A 799 -3.80 -8.45 -36.19
N GLY A 800 -2.90 -9.03 -35.39
CA GLY A 800 -1.76 -8.40 -34.76
C GLY A 800 -0.91 -9.45 -34.00
N ALA A 801 0.43 -9.35 -34.10
CA ALA A 801 1.37 -10.19 -33.38
C ALA A 801 2.55 -9.39 -32.78
N SER A 802 3.12 -9.90 -31.69
CA SER A 802 4.30 -9.37 -31.01
C SER A 802 5.08 -10.53 -30.39
N SER A 803 6.40 -10.47 -30.34
CA SER A 803 7.25 -11.56 -29.84
C SER A 803 8.34 -11.04 -28.91
N SER A 804 8.89 -11.94 -28.07
CA SER A 804 10.09 -11.68 -27.28
C SER A 804 11.19 -12.65 -27.71
N GLY A 805 12.30 -12.13 -28.24
CA GLY A 805 13.38 -12.94 -28.81
C GLY A 805 14.12 -13.80 -27.78
N GLU A 806 14.10 -13.39 -26.51
CA GLU A 806 14.85 -14.06 -25.43
C GLU A 806 14.10 -15.23 -24.76
N ALA A 807 12.76 -15.23 -24.79
CA ALA A 807 11.96 -16.05 -23.88
C ALA A 807 11.07 -17.11 -24.56
N ASP A 808 11.20 -17.29 -25.88
CA ASP A 808 10.42 -18.25 -26.67
C ASP A 808 8.89 -18.05 -26.67
N TYR A 809 8.43 -16.80 -26.48
CA TYR A 809 7.00 -16.44 -26.48
C TYR A 809 6.61 -15.55 -27.66
N VAL A 810 5.41 -15.80 -28.17
CA VAL A 810 4.72 -14.92 -29.13
C VAL A 810 3.30 -14.64 -28.63
N LEU A 811 2.89 -13.39 -28.69
CA LEU A 811 1.54 -12.92 -28.42
C LEU A 811 0.89 -12.58 -29.76
N TYR A 812 -0.28 -13.15 -30.06
CA TYR A 812 -0.98 -12.87 -31.31
C TYR A 812 -2.49 -12.86 -31.13
N GLN A 813 -3.20 -12.12 -31.99
CA GLN A 813 -4.66 -12.11 -32.05
C GLN A 813 -5.14 -12.94 -33.24
N PRO A 814 -5.76 -14.12 -33.02
CA PRO A 814 -6.28 -14.94 -34.11
C PRO A 814 -7.32 -14.19 -34.94
N ALA A 815 -7.28 -14.34 -36.27
CA ALA A 815 -8.20 -13.66 -37.16
C ALA A 815 -9.67 -14.00 -36.85
N GLY A 816 -10.47 -12.95 -36.60
CA GLY A 816 -11.90 -13.08 -36.25
C GLY A 816 -12.17 -13.37 -34.78
N GLU A 817 -11.14 -13.43 -33.93
CA GLU A 817 -11.25 -13.48 -32.48
C GLU A 817 -10.91 -12.11 -31.86
N THR A 818 -11.31 -11.92 -30.60
CA THR A 818 -11.05 -10.69 -29.83
C THR A 818 -9.94 -10.87 -28.80
N ASP A 819 -9.74 -12.09 -28.33
CA ASP A 819 -8.73 -12.40 -27.32
C ASP A 819 -7.36 -12.56 -27.98
N TYR A 820 -6.32 -12.06 -27.31
CA TYR A 820 -4.93 -12.34 -27.63
C TYR A 820 -4.49 -13.65 -26.98
N VAL A 821 -3.58 -14.36 -27.65
CA VAL A 821 -3.03 -15.66 -27.26
C VAL A 821 -1.56 -15.50 -26.98
N LEU A 822 -1.15 -15.73 -25.73
CA LEU A 822 0.26 -15.86 -25.35
C LEU A 822 0.68 -17.31 -25.54
N TYR A 823 1.56 -17.56 -26.51
CA TYR A 823 1.98 -18.89 -26.91
C TYR A 823 3.49 -19.07 -26.71
N ASN A 824 3.87 -20.16 -26.05
CA ASN A 824 5.26 -20.58 -25.97
C ASN A 824 5.55 -21.58 -27.09
N PHE A 825 6.47 -21.22 -28.00
CA PHE A 825 6.76 -22.04 -29.16
C PHE A 825 7.83 -23.12 -28.91
N ALA A 826 8.66 -22.99 -27.88
CA ALA A 826 9.56 -24.05 -27.46
C ALA A 826 8.77 -25.24 -26.87
N GLU A 827 7.80 -24.97 -25.99
CA GLU A 827 6.89 -25.94 -25.38
C GLU A 827 5.73 -26.36 -26.29
N LYS A 828 5.49 -25.60 -27.37
CA LYS A 828 4.38 -25.77 -28.32
C LYS A 828 3.01 -25.69 -27.64
N LYS A 829 2.84 -24.70 -26.77
CA LYS A 829 1.70 -24.61 -25.84
C LYS A 829 1.16 -23.18 -25.72
N GLU A 830 -0.17 -23.06 -25.75
CA GLU A 830 -0.88 -21.84 -25.32
C GLU A 830 -0.76 -21.70 -23.79
N ILE A 831 -0.21 -20.57 -23.36
CA ILE A 831 0.03 -20.25 -21.95
C ILE A 831 -1.17 -19.53 -21.35
N ALA A 832 -1.62 -18.47 -22.03
CA ALA A 832 -2.74 -17.66 -21.61
C ALA A 832 -3.52 -17.12 -22.81
N ARG A 833 -4.79 -16.82 -22.57
CA ARG A 833 -5.68 -16.19 -23.55
C ARG A 833 -6.50 -15.12 -22.84
N MET A 834 -6.48 -13.90 -23.37
CA MET A 834 -7.07 -12.75 -22.69
C MET A 834 -7.48 -11.62 -23.63
N ASP A 835 -8.52 -10.89 -23.23
CA ASP A 835 -9.03 -9.73 -23.92
C ASP A 835 -8.22 -8.47 -23.55
N LEU A 836 -7.21 -8.14 -24.36
CA LEU A 836 -6.35 -6.96 -24.19
C LEU A 836 -6.90 -5.70 -24.85
N GLY A 837 -8.06 -5.73 -25.51
CA GLY A 837 -8.57 -4.54 -26.21
C GLY A 837 -7.58 -4.03 -27.27
N GLU A 838 -7.17 -2.77 -27.15
CA GLU A 838 -6.11 -2.19 -27.97
C GLU A 838 -4.73 -2.53 -27.37
N PHE A 839 -4.11 -3.58 -27.91
CA PHE A 839 -2.76 -3.99 -27.54
C PHE A 839 -1.73 -2.91 -27.87
N SER A 840 -0.80 -2.67 -26.94
CA SER A 840 0.28 -1.69 -27.12
C SER A 840 1.64 -2.37 -27.29
N TRP A 841 2.10 -3.14 -26.31
CA TRP A 841 3.38 -3.85 -26.34
C TRP A 841 3.43 -4.98 -25.30
N MET A 842 4.40 -5.89 -25.46
CA MET A 842 4.67 -7.00 -24.55
C MET A 842 6.17 -7.05 -24.24
N GLU A 843 6.51 -7.46 -23.03
CA GLU A 843 7.87 -7.80 -22.63
C GLU A 843 7.86 -9.09 -21.79
N CYS A 844 8.86 -9.96 -21.99
CA CYS A 844 9.08 -11.08 -21.10
C CYS A 844 10.04 -10.64 -20.01
N VAL A 845 9.59 -10.77 -18.76
CA VAL A 845 10.30 -10.30 -17.58
C VAL A 845 11.04 -11.48 -16.96
N ASN A 846 12.25 -11.23 -16.46
CA ASN A 846 13.05 -12.22 -15.77
C ASN A 846 12.26 -12.92 -14.64
N GLY A 847 12.54 -14.20 -14.41
CA GLY A 847 11.87 -15.00 -13.38
C GLY A 847 10.55 -15.66 -13.80
N GLY A 848 10.23 -15.73 -15.09
CA GLY A 848 9.11 -16.52 -15.62
C GLY A 848 7.78 -15.76 -15.68
N TYR A 849 7.83 -14.47 -15.99
CA TYR A 849 6.64 -13.63 -16.11
C TYR A 849 6.57 -12.96 -17.48
N ALA A 850 5.36 -12.79 -18.02
CA ALA A 850 5.10 -12.01 -19.22
C ALA A 850 4.31 -10.77 -18.84
N PHE A 851 4.79 -9.61 -19.27
CA PHE A 851 4.16 -8.32 -19.08
C PHE A 851 3.42 -7.92 -20.35
N LEU A 852 2.12 -7.69 -20.25
CA LEU A 852 1.22 -7.44 -21.38
C LEU A 852 0.55 -6.09 -21.19
N CYS A 853 0.83 -5.14 -22.09
CA CYS A 853 0.34 -3.77 -21.99
C CYS A 853 -0.77 -3.49 -23.01
N SER A 854 -1.87 -2.91 -22.53
CA SER A 854 -3.01 -2.44 -23.31
C SER A 854 -3.24 -0.95 -23.06
N SER A 855 -3.53 -0.21 -24.12
CA SER A 855 -3.77 1.24 -24.06
C SER A 855 -5.14 1.60 -23.46
N ASP A 856 -6.12 0.69 -23.49
CA ASP A 856 -7.49 0.93 -23.03
C ASP A 856 -7.89 0.10 -21.80
N LYS A 857 -7.21 -1.03 -21.54
CA LYS A 857 -7.52 -1.97 -20.46
C LYS A 857 -6.44 -2.09 -19.39
N GLY A 858 -5.35 -1.34 -19.48
CA GLY A 858 -4.26 -1.37 -18.51
C GLY A 858 -3.21 -2.43 -18.84
N ALA A 859 -2.42 -2.80 -17.85
CA ALA A 859 -1.30 -3.73 -17.98
C ALA A 859 -1.47 -4.96 -17.08
N TYR A 860 -0.96 -6.10 -17.53
CA TYR A 860 -1.12 -7.40 -16.89
C TYR A 860 0.22 -8.11 -16.75
N VAL A 861 0.51 -8.64 -15.56
CA VAL A 861 1.64 -9.55 -15.33
C VAL A 861 1.10 -10.97 -15.27
N VAL A 862 1.58 -11.82 -16.17
CA VAL A 862 1.17 -13.22 -16.31
C VAL A 862 2.32 -14.11 -15.87
N ASP A 863 2.07 -15.03 -14.95
CA ASP A 863 3.01 -16.11 -14.65
C ASP A 863 3.04 -17.07 -15.83
N THR A 864 4.18 -17.21 -16.51
CA THR A 864 4.26 -17.98 -17.74
C THR A 864 4.23 -19.49 -17.51
N SER A 865 4.44 -19.95 -16.28
CA SER A 865 4.36 -21.37 -15.91
C SER A 865 2.91 -21.82 -15.70
N THR A 866 2.06 -20.94 -15.17
CA THR A 866 0.66 -21.25 -14.83
C THR A 866 -0.36 -20.65 -15.80
N GLY A 867 -0.01 -19.54 -16.46
CA GLY A 867 -0.93 -18.71 -17.26
C GLY A 867 -1.82 -17.79 -16.43
N GLU A 868 -1.61 -17.70 -15.11
CA GLU A 868 -2.41 -16.86 -14.22
C GLU A 868 -1.95 -15.40 -14.23
N VAL A 869 -2.90 -14.47 -14.22
CA VAL A 869 -2.63 -13.03 -14.03
C VAL A 869 -2.39 -12.80 -12.54
N ILE A 870 -1.18 -12.38 -12.18
CA ILE A 870 -0.77 -12.13 -10.79
C ILE A 870 -0.84 -10.66 -10.40
N LEU A 871 -0.76 -9.74 -11.37
CA LEU A 871 -0.86 -8.30 -11.15
C LEU A 871 -1.62 -7.62 -12.29
N THR A 872 -2.46 -6.65 -11.95
CA THR A 872 -3.16 -5.78 -12.90
C THR A 872 -2.88 -4.33 -12.56
N ILE A 873 -2.37 -3.57 -13.52
CA ILE A 873 -2.00 -2.17 -13.41
C ILE A 873 -2.96 -1.35 -14.25
N SER A 874 -3.84 -0.57 -13.62
CA SER A 874 -4.83 0.24 -14.34
C SER A 874 -4.24 1.49 -15.00
N GLU A 875 -3.10 2.00 -14.52
CA GLU A 875 -2.45 3.23 -15.01
C GLU A 875 -1.44 2.99 -16.16
N ALA A 876 -1.78 2.17 -17.15
CA ALA A 876 -0.81 1.77 -18.18
C ALA A 876 -0.30 2.91 -19.08
N ASN A 877 -1.07 4.00 -19.26
CA ASN A 877 -0.75 5.04 -20.24
C ASN A 877 0.55 5.82 -19.96
N THR A 878 1.08 5.74 -18.75
CA THR A 878 2.33 6.40 -18.33
C THR A 878 3.41 5.41 -17.89
N LEU A 879 3.10 4.11 -17.98
CA LEU A 879 4.01 3.06 -17.61
C LEU A 879 5.01 2.83 -18.74
N TYR A 880 6.29 2.92 -18.39
CA TYR A 880 7.39 2.93 -19.33
C TYR A 880 8.06 1.56 -19.46
N THR A 881 8.41 0.94 -18.33
CA THR A 881 9.00 -0.41 -18.28
C THR A 881 8.60 -1.12 -16.98
N PHE A 882 8.66 -2.44 -16.98
CA PHE A 882 8.40 -3.29 -15.84
C PHE A 882 9.49 -4.34 -15.71
N ASP A 883 9.98 -4.55 -14.49
CA ASP A 883 11.10 -5.44 -14.23
C ASP A 883 10.86 -6.30 -12.98
N ALA A 884 11.50 -7.46 -12.92
CA ALA A 884 11.45 -8.42 -11.82
C ALA A 884 12.88 -8.90 -11.52
N PRO A 885 13.69 -8.10 -10.80
CA PRO A 885 15.10 -8.40 -10.58
C PRO A 885 15.30 -9.82 -10.03
N GLU A 886 16.24 -10.57 -10.60
CA GLU A 886 16.47 -11.96 -10.21
C GLU A 886 16.85 -12.06 -8.72
N GLY A 887 16.28 -13.03 -8.02
CA GLY A 887 16.54 -13.26 -6.60
C GLY A 887 15.92 -12.22 -5.64
N GLN A 888 15.30 -11.15 -6.16
CA GLN A 888 14.64 -10.14 -5.33
C GLN A 888 13.17 -10.50 -5.09
N PRO A 889 12.62 -10.24 -3.89
CA PRO A 889 11.22 -10.53 -3.58
C PRO A 889 10.25 -9.46 -4.12
N TYR A 890 10.67 -8.67 -5.11
CA TYR A 890 9.95 -7.51 -5.61
C TYR A 890 9.79 -7.52 -7.13
N PHE A 891 8.77 -6.81 -7.60
CA PHE A 891 8.62 -6.32 -8.96
C PHE A 891 8.74 -4.79 -8.95
N THR A 892 9.21 -4.20 -10.05
CA THR A 892 9.34 -2.75 -10.18
C THR A 892 8.68 -2.26 -11.45
N ALA A 893 7.84 -1.24 -11.35
CA ALA A 893 7.15 -0.62 -12.46
C ALA A 893 7.60 0.85 -12.55
N LEU A 894 8.22 1.23 -13.66
CA LEU A 894 8.67 2.59 -13.88
C LEU A 894 7.62 3.38 -14.65
N TYR A 895 7.25 4.53 -14.11
CA TYR A 895 6.37 5.50 -14.73
C TYR A 895 7.14 6.76 -15.12
N LEU A 896 6.77 7.32 -16.26
CA LEU A 896 7.33 8.56 -16.79
C LEU A 896 6.18 9.52 -17.12
N SER A 897 6.24 10.73 -16.56
CA SER A 897 5.28 11.79 -16.89
C SER A 897 5.68 12.55 -18.15
N ASP A 898 4.73 13.26 -18.78
CA ASP A 898 4.99 14.16 -19.92
C ASP A 898 6.06 15.24 -19.61
N ASN A 899 6.24 15.55 -18.32
CA ASN A 899 7.22 16.51 -17.84
C ASN A 899 8.61 15.91 -17.62
N GLY A 900 8.79 14.60 -17.83
CA GLY A 900 10.06 13.89 -17.64
C GLY A 900 10.37 13.51 -16.20
N GLU A 901 9.43 13.68 -15.27
CA GLU A 901 9.57 13.17 -13.91
C GLU A 901 9.38 11.65 -13.90
N THR A 902 10.32 10.94 -13.27
CA THR A 902 10.26 9.49 -13.07
C THR A 902 9.64 9.14 -11.71
N ARG A 903 8.87 8.04 -11.69
CA ARG A 903 8.33 7.40 -10.49
C ARG A 903 8.56 5.91 -10.60
N LEU A 904 9.22 5.31 -9.62
CA LEU A 904 9.37 3.86 -9.53
C LEU A 904 8.40 3.31 -8.47
N ASP A 905 7.45 2.49 -8.90
CA ASP A 905 6.61 1.74 -7.99
C ASP A 905 7.23 0.37 -7.74
N VAL A 906 7.32 -0.04 -6.47
CA VAL A 906 7.83 -1.35 -6.06
C VAL A 906 6.66 -2.17 -5.55
N TYR A 907 6.48 -3.38 -6.06
CA TYR A 907 5.42 -4.33 -5.68
C TYR A 907 6.05 -5.56 -5.02
N SER A 908 5.38 -6.11 -4.01
CA SER A 908 5.79 -7.39 -3.39
C SER A 908 5.47 -8.56 -4.32
N ARG A 909 6.34 -9.57 -4.42
CA ARG A 909 6.01 -10.83 -5.11
C ARG A 909 4.99 -11.68 -4.35
N GLU A 910 4.97 -11.57 -3.03
CA GLU A 910 4.01 -12.30 -2.18
C GLU A 910 2.61 -11.67 -2.23
N GLU A 911 2.54 -10.34 -2.27
CA GLU A 911 1.30 -9.57 -2.29
C GLU A 911 1.37 -8.43 -3.33
N PRO A 912 1.27 -8.73 -4.64
CA PRO A 912 1.50 -7.75 -5.70
C PRO A 912 0.33 -6.78 -5.92
N SER A 913 -0.75 -6.81 -5.12
CA SER A 913 -1.99 -6.08 -5.42
C SER A 913 -1.87 -4.55 -5.44
N SER A 914 -0.91 -3.99 -4.72
CA SER A 914 -0.64 -2.54 -4.70
C SER A 914 0.84 -2.29 -4.41
N PRO A 915 1.40 -1.15 -4.87
CA PRO A 915 2.81 -0.87 -4.64
C PRO A 915 3.07 -0.64 -3.15
N ILE A 916 4.14 -1.25 -2.64
CA ILE A 916 4.62 -1.11 -1.26
C ILE A 916 5.58 0.08 -1.10
N ALA A 917 6.08 0.64 -2.20
CA ALA A 917 6.83 1.89 -2.24
C ALA A 917 6.56 2.63 -3.55
N ARG A 918 6.52 3.97 -3.49
CA ARG A 918 6.42 4.86 -4.65
C ARG A 918 7.55 5.87 -4.60
N ILE A 919 8.58 5.66 -5.41
CA ILE A 919 9.87 6.35 -5.27
C ILE A 919 9.99 7.40 -6.37
N LYS A 920 9.91 8.68 -5.98
CA LYS A 920 10.13 9.80 -6.89
C LYS A 920 11.60 9.85 -7.32
N GLY A 921 11.86 10.04 -8.61
CA GLY A 921 13.22 10.00 -9.15
C GLY A 921 13.80 8.58 -9.28
N GLY A 922 13.03 7.55 -8.89
CA GLY A 922 13.46 6.15 -9.02
C GLY A 922 13.61 5.73 -10.48
N LEU A 923 14.64 4.93 -10.75
CA LEU A 923 15.02 4.44 -12.08
C LEU A 923 14.94 2.91 -12.19
N GLY A 924 14.96 2.18 -11.06
CA GLY A 924 14.91 0.72 -11.05
C GLY A 924 15.46 0.15 -9.75
N MET A 925 15.65 -1.16 -9.67
CA MET A 925 16.25 -1.83 -8.51
C MET A 925 17.28 -2.86 -8.96
N ASN A 926 18.55 -2.75 -8.58
CA ASN A 926 19.58 -3.70 -9.02
C ASN A 926 19.47 -5.09 -8.35
N GLU A 927 20.28 -6.05 -8.78
CA GLU A 927 20.34 -7.42 -8.24
C GLU A 927 20.72 -7.50 -6.75
N LYS A 928 21.35 -6.46 -6.19
CA LYS A 928 21.66 -6.39 -4.75
C LYS A 928 20.45 -5.97 -3.92
N GLY A 929 19.33 -5.61 -4.56
CA GLY A 929 18.14 -5.05 -3.91
C GLY A 929 18.29 -3.56 -3.64
N GLU A 930 19.23 -2.87 -4.30
CA GLU A 930 19.37 -1.42 -4.18
C GLU A 930 18.47 -0.72 -5.20
N VAL A 931 17.61 0.18 -4.73
CA VAL A 931 16.88 1.11 -5.60
C VAL A 931 17.84 2.13 -6.17
N LEU A 932 17.75 2.32 -7.48
CA LEU A 932 18.48 3.32 -8.23
C LEU A 932 17.65 4.59 -8.26
N ILE A 933 18.20 5.68 -7.76
CA ILE A 933 17.48 6.95 -7.64
C ILE A 933 18.32 8.05 -8.25
N PHE A 934 17.73 8.82 -9.15
CA PHE A 934 18.33 10.02 -9.70
C PHE A 934 17.96 11.22 -8.85
N ASP A 935 18.94 12.01 -8.40
CA ASP A 935 18.69 13.23 -7.64
C ASP A 935 18.06 14.36 -8.46
N GLY A 936 17.94 14.18 -9.78
CA GLY A 936 17.46 15.22 -10.67
C GLY A 936 18.56 16.17 -11.12
N VAL A 937 19.79 16.02 -10.63
CA VAL A 937 20.94 16.88 -10.93
C VAL A 937 21.92 16.12 -11.79
N ASP A 938 22.71 15.22 -11.26
CA ASP A 938 23.79 14.58 -12.02
C ASP A 938 24.24 13.26 -11.41
N THR A 939 23.57 12.76 -10.38
CA THR A 939 24.04 11.56 -9.67
C THR A 939 22.92 10.54 -9.56
N ILE A 940 23.27 9.29 -9.88
CA ILE A 940 22.43 8.13 -9.59
C ILE A 940 22.97 7.46 -8.32
N TYR A 941 22.10 7.31 -7.34
CA TYR A 941 22.37 6.66 -6.07
C TYR A 941 21.85 5.23 -6.11
N GLY A 942 22.69 4.28 -5.72
CA GLY A 942 22.28 2.92 -5.35
C GLY A 942 21.98 2.86 -3.86
N VAL A 943 20.73 2.57 -3.51
CA VAL A 943 20.20 2.69 -2.15
C VAL A 943 19.55 1.39 -1.73
N PRO A 944 20.02 0.71 -0.66
CA PRO A 944 19.39 -0.51 -0.19
C PRO A 944 17.88 -0.33 0.01
N PHE A 945 17.08 -1.20 -0.60
CA PHE A 945 15.64 -1.19 -0.37
C PHE A 945 15.35 -1.79 1.00
N LEU A 946 14.76 -1.01 1.89
CA LEU A 946 14.27 -1.48 3.18
C LEU A 946 13.12 -2.46 2.98
N SER A 947 13.18 -3.57 3.70
CA SER A 947 12.05 -4.48 3.79
C SER A 947 10.83 -3.81 4.43
N MET A 948 9.66 -4.43 4.27
CA MET A 948 8.41 -3.96 4.89
C MET A 948 8.55 -3.90 6.43
N ASP A 949 9.21 -4.89 7.04
CA ASP A 949 9.45 -4.94 8.48
C ASP A 949 10.39 -3.83 8.96
N GLU A 950 11.47 -3.57 8.21
CA GLU A 950 12.41 -2.48 8.53
C GLU A 950 11.75 -1.11 8.39
N THR A 951 10.97 -0.91 7.32
CA THR A 951 10.23 0.34 7.08
C THR A 951 9.23 0.60 8.21
N TYR A 952 8.50 -0.43 8.62
CA TYR A 952 7.55 -0.36 9.74
C TYR A 952 8.24 -0.08 11.08
N ALA A 953 9.39 -0.72 11.34
CA ALA A 953 10.20 -0.46 12.53
C ALA A 953 10.71 0.99 12.58
N ASN A 954 11.21 1.51 11.45
CA ASN A 954 11.62 2.90 11.32
C ASN A 954 10.45 3.86 11.54
N GLY A 955 9.25 3.50 11.08
CA GLY A 955 8.02 4.23 11.38
C GLY A 955 7.74 4.36 12.87
N LYS A 956 7.88 3.26 13.63
CA LYS A 956 7.72 3.27 15.10
C LYS A 956 8.77 4.15 15.79
N GLU A 957 10.01 4.09 15.32
CA GLU A 957 11.10 4.92 15.86
C GLU A 957 10.88 6.41 15.56
N PHE A 958 10.53 6.75 14.32
CA PHE A 958 10.25 8.11 13.87
C PHE A 958 9.13 8.78 14.68
N LEU A 959 8.09 8.01 15.02
CA LEU A 959 6.97 8.51 15.83
C LEU A 959 7.30 8.56 17.33
N ASN A 960 8.31 7.84 17.81
CA ASN A 960 8.74 7.82 19.22
C ASN A 960 7.58 7.61 20.22
N GLY A 961 6.60 6.78 19.85
CA GLY A 961 5.40 6.49 20.66
C GLY A 961 4.25 7.49 20.55
N GLU A 962 4.34 8.51 19.67
CA GLU A 962 3.22 9.39 19.33
C GLU A 962 2.21 8.67 18.41
N GLY A 963 0.91 8.92 18.62
CA GLY A 963 -0.20 8.35 17.85
C GLY A 963 -1.37 9.32 17.74
N LEU A 964 -2.34 9.03 16.87
CA LEU A 964 -3.45 9.97 16.57
C LEU A 964 -4.25 10.29 17.84
N THR A 965 -4.55 11.58 18.05
CA THR A 965 -5.44 12.02 19.14
C THR A 965 -6.89 11.61 18.87
N ASP A 966 -7.74 11.55 19.89
CA ASP A 966 -9.16 11.22 19.72
C ASP A 966 -9.87 12.17 18.72
N GLU A 967 -9.50 13.45 18.70
CA GLU A 967 -10.03 14.42 17.74
C GLU A 967 -9.55 14.12 16.31
N GLN A 968 -8.30 13.73 16.14
CA GLN A 968 -7.75 13.33 14.84
C GLN A 968 -8.38 12.02 14.34
N LYS A 969 -8.56 11.02 15.22
CA LYS A 969 -9.24 9.76 14.88
C LYS A 969 -10.66 10.01 14.38
N ALA A 970 -11.39 10.90 15.04
CA ALA A 970 -12.71 11.31 14.58
C ALA A 970 -12.68 12.06 13.23
N ALA A 971 -11.68 12.93 13.03
CA ALA A 971 -11.52 13.71 11.80
C ALA A 971 -11.14 12.85 10.57
N TYR A 972 -10.33 11.81 10.77
CA TYR A 972 -9.84 10.90 9.73
C TYR A 972 -10.58 9.55 9.69
N HIS A 973 -11.67 9.43 10.44
CA HIS A 973 -12.55 8.26 10.45
C HIS A 973 -11.84 6.94 10.82
N CYS A 974 -10.99 6.99 11.85
CA CYS A 974 -10.18 5.87 12.34
C CYS A 974 -10.82 5.07 13.51
N ASP A 975 -12.12 5.27 13.78
CA ASP A 975 -12.84 4.67 14.94
C ASP A 975 -13.28 3.21 14.77
#